data_AF-A0A3S1HZ32-F1
#
_entry.id   AF-A0A3S1HZ32-F1
#
_cell.length_a   1.000
_cell.length_b   1.000
_cell.length_c   1.000
_cell.angle_alpha   90.00
_cell.angle_beta   90.00
_cell.angle_gamma   90.00
#
_symmetry.space_group_name_H-M   'P 1'
#
loop_
_entity.id
_entity.type
_entity.pdbx_description
1 polymer ?
#
loop_
_entity_poly.entity_id
_entity_poly.type
_entity_poly.pdbx_seq_one_letter_code
_entity_poly.pdbx_strand_id
1 'polypeptide(L)'
;DAEKYLNSLRKELVSSMKAENVKSFTVQWAYGGVKPESYEAHDKYISKFCDKFIASVKDLIEKDQLAKFYSRYSEVLHHAHFCQTKCRSFCGQDGTLNKIRDYILDPSNRKPLVVYAESGAGKTSVMAMAMNKLKDWIGGAAGAKGDGVGECVGIIRFLGTSPHSSDAYKVLFGIIGQLADITGTILQPQSYKTMRALASSALRYIRSACLSLKRPVVVFLDSLDQLQDQFDAHSCWWLPLVLPANFKLVVSTLPTEHGILKNLQDLMPEDAANFVELPLLPDSTSVEIVEKYLTDKQRSVTEVQMRFMLDAFKKSPNPLYLKLLMDEAVTWPSYTEVKDLSLPSTVRAAISALFQGLETKFGLEFVRGSLGLLTVGLNGLSEVELEDALSCLDDVMVETYRFHDPPVPGIVRVPQVMWARLRYDLREYLVERPSQGQTTLYWYHRQFIQVASERYASEDRAEKLHATLFEMFAAEHGIRRSITLTHRRNLHIQDADRNTTPQPMESENARKLECLTYHVKHSLKTVNQDVVKKITYCNLKFLKAKVASAGVDKLIQEANEYVEATGDEEVRAVHDFLTAHKKAMSDPLASAFSIVASITARPSSPNLESLVKAARGHLQETKQSLLIPSFACLAPRTGEPVDVYDGLAFVFGKKSDVVLLASK
;
A
#
# COMPACT_ATOMS: atom_id res chain seq x y z
N ASP A 1 9.21 29.25 -28.29
CA ASP A 1 9.17 27.79 -28.04
C ASP A 1 8.17 27.35 -26.97
N ALA A 2 8.14 27.90 -25.76
CA ALA A 2 7.20 27.48 -24.71
C ALA A 2 5.72 27.48 -25.15
N GLU A 3 5.26 28.53 -25.83
CA GLU A 3 3.89 28.64 -26.33
C GLU A 3 3.56 27.62 -27.43
N LYS A 4 4.56 27.26 -28.25
CA LYS A 4 4.44 26.21 -29.27
C LYS A 4 4.28 24.84 -28.62
N TYR A 5 5.07 24.54 -27.58
CA TYR A 5 4.93 23.30 -26.81
C TYR A 5 3.60 23.22 -26.06
N LEU A 6 3.16 24.32 -25.44
CA LEU A 6 1.86 24.41 -24.76
C LEU A 6 0.69 24.16 -25.73
N ASN A 7 0.74 24.76 -26.91
CA ASN A 7 -0.27 24.54 -27.94
C ASN A 7 -0.24 23.12 -28.52
N SER A 8 0.95 22.53 -28.66
CA SER A 8 1.10 21.12 -29.07
C SER A 8 0.48 20.19 -28.04
N LEU A 9 0.85 20.36 -26.75
CA LEU A 9 0.32 19.56 -25.64
C LEU A 9 -1.20 19.70 -25.53
N ARG A 10 -1.73 20.92 -25.67
CA ARG A 10 -3.18 21.16 -25.66
C ARG A 10 -3.89 20.40 -26.78
N LYS A 11 -3.34 20.41 -28.00
CA LYS A 11 -3.93 19.65 -29.13
C LYS A 11 -3.90 18.16 -28.88
N GLU A 12 -2.78 17.63 -28.38
CA GLU A 12 -2.60 16.21 -28.07
C GLU A 12 -3.57 15.74 -26.99
N LEU A 13 -3.70 16.50 -25.90
CA LEU A 13 -4.66 16.24 -24.82
C LEU A 13 -6.11 16.28 -25.31
N VAL A 14 -6.49 17.30 -26.09
CA VAL A 14 -7.87 17.40 -26.60
C VAL A 14 -8.17 16.26 -27.60
N SER A 15 -7.19 15.83 -28.39
CA SER A 15 -7.37 14.74 -29.36
C SER A 15 -7.51 13.35 -28.72
N SER A 16 -6.98 13.17 -27.51
CA SER A 16 -7.02 11.90 -26.77
C SER A 16 -8.23 11.77 -25.83
N MET A 17 -9.02 12.84 -25.69
CA MET A 17 -10.22 12.87 -24.84
C MET A 17 -11.49 12.88 -25.69
N LYS A 18 -12.56 12.23 -25.20
CA LYS A 18 -13.89 12.38 -25.80
C LYS A 18 -14.36 13.82 -25.67
N ALA A 19 -15.00 14.36 -26.72
CA ALA A 19 -15.46 15.75 -26.77
C ALA A 19 -16.36 16.14 -25.58
N GLU A 20 -17.14 15.20 -25.06
CA GLU A 20 -17.99 15.38 -23.88
C GLU A 20 -17.22 15.75 -22.60
N ASN A 21 -15.96 15.28 -22.48
CA ASN A 21 -15.09 15.49 -21.32
C ASN A 21 -14.25 16.78 -21.42
N VAL A 22 -14.34 17.51 -22.54
CA VAL A 22 -13.58 18.76 -22.74
C VAL A 22 -14.50 19.96 -22.48
N LYS A 23 -14.17 20.77 -21.47
CA LYS A 23 -14.87 22.04 -21.17
C LYS A 23 -13.91 23.21 -21.37
N SER A 24 -14.35 24.22 -22.12
CA SER A 24 -13.58 25.43 -22.36
C SER A 24 -14.21 26.61 -21.61
N PHE A 25 -13.38 27.38 -20.93
CA PHE A 25 -13.76 28.60 -20.25
C PHE A 25 -12.88 29.75 -20.76
N THR A 26 -13.41 30.96 -20.74
CA THR A 26 -12.70 32.14 -21.23
C THR A 26 -12.95 33.28 -20.25
N VAL A 27 -11.88 33.98 -19.90
CA VAL A 27 -11.91 35.14 -19.01
C VAL A 27 -10.87 36.14 -19.48
N GLN A 28 -11.16 37.43 -19.36
CA GLN A 28 -10.17 38.45 -19.66
C GLN A 28 -9.07 38.43 -18.60
N TRP A 29 -7.83 38.67 -19.02
CA TRP A 29 -6.69 38.71 -18.10
C TRP A 29 -6.54 40.13 -17.53
N ALA A 30 -6.61 40.28 -16.21
CA ALA A 30 -6.31 41.55 -15.55
C ALA A 30 -4.85 41.62 -15.08
N TYR A 31 -4.37 42.84 -14.79
CA TYR A 31 -3.05 43.02 -14.20
C TYR A 31 -2.93 42.32 -12.84
N GLY A 32 -2.03 41.34 -12.75
CA GLY A 32 -1.91 40.42 -11.61
C GLY A 32 -2.83 39.20 -11.64
N GLY A 33 -3.44 38.87 -12.79
CA GLY A 33 -4.15 37.61 -13.02
C GLY A 33 -5.66 37.65 -12.73
N VAL A 34 -6.21 36.50 -12.34
CA VAL A 34 -7.64 36.32 -12.03
C VAL A 34 -7.90 36.74 -10.58
N LYS A 35 -8.49 37.92 -10.41
CA LYS A 35 -8.89 38.51 -9.12
C LYS A 35 -10.42 38.55 -8.97
N PRO A 36 -11.06 37.52 -8.38
CA PRO A 36 -12.52 37.45 -8.24
C PRO A 36 -13.07 38.57 -7.34
N GLU A 37 -12.32 38.95 -6.30
CA GLU A 37 -12.70 40.03 -5.37
C GLU A 37 -12.75 41.41 -6.03
N SER A 38 -12.00 41.61 -7.12
CA SER A 38 -11.85 42.91 -7.78
C SER A 38 -12.61 43.01 -9.11
N TYR A 39 -12.97 41.88 -9.73
CA TYR A 39 -13.63 41.85 -11.02
C TYR A 39 -14.77 40.83 -11.02
N GLU A 40 -16.00 41.30 -11.19
CA GLU A 40 -17.19 40.44 -11.24
C GLU A 40 -17.12 39.37 -12.35
N ALA A 41 -16.48 39.68 -13.47
CA ALA A 41 -16.26 38.72 -14.55
C ALA A 41 -15.35 37.54 -14.13
N HIS A 42 -14.39 37.79 -13.23
CA HIS A 42 -13.52 36.76 -12.69
C HIS A 42 -14.24 35.90 -11.66
N ASP A 43 -15.04 36.53 -10.79
CA ASP A 43 -15.88 35.82 -9.83
C ASP A 43 -16.85 34.86 -10.55
N LYS A 44 -17.60 35.36 -11.53
CA LYS A 44 -18.49 34.54 -12.37
C LYS A 44 -17.75 33.43 -13.11
N TYR A 45 -16.52 33.68 -13.58
CA TYR A 45 -15.69 32.66 -14.22
C TYR A 45 -15.34 31.53 -13.24
N ILE A 46 -14.87 31.88 -12.02
CA ILE A 46 -14.50 30.90 -10.99
C ILE A 46 -15.73 30.11 -10.54
N SER A 47 -16.85 30.77 -10.24
CA SER A 47 -18.09 30.07 -9.83
C SER A 47 -18.56 29.11 -10.92
N LYS A 48 -18.63 29.57 -12.18
CA LYS A 48 -19.05 28.72 -13.31
C LYS A 48 -18.10 27.55 -13.54
N PHE A 49 -16.79 27.75 -13.36
CA PHE A 49 -15.81 26.68 -13.43
C PHE A 49 -16.05 25.64 -12.32
N CYS A 50 -16.16 26.08 -11.07
CA CYS A 50 -16.40 25.23 -9.91
C CYS A 50 -17.71 24.45 -10.04
N ASP A 51 -18.82 25.11 -10.37
CA ASP A 51 -20.13 24.47 -10.54
C ASP A 51 -20.09 23.40 -11.62
N LYS A 52 -19.45 23.70 -12.76
CA LYS A 52 -19.36 22.75 -13.88
C LYS A 52 -18.42 21.59 -13.57
N PHE A 53 -17.33 21.83 -12.85
CA PHE A 53 -16.44 20.80 -12.36
C PHE A 53 -17.20 19.86 -11.41
N ILE A 54 -17.87 20.40 -10.39
CA ILE A 54 -18.66 19.62 -9.42
C ILE A 54 -19.73 18.80 -10.12
N ALA A 55 -20.51 19.41 -11.02
CA ALA A 55 -21.56 18.71 -11.77
C ALA A 55 -21.00 17.57 -12.65
N SER A 56 -19.84 17.79 -13.30
CA SER A 56 -19.22 16.78 -14.16
C SER A 56 -18.64 15.63 -13.33
N VAL A 57 -18.05 15.91 -12.18
CA VAL A 57 -17.57 14.88 -11.25
C VAL A 57 -18.74 14.07 -10.69
N LYS A 58 -19.86 14.71 -10.32
CA LYS A 58 -21.08 14.01 -9.89
C LYS A 58 -21.62 13.07 -10.96
N ASP A 59 -21.75 13.53 -12.20
CA ASP A 59 -22.21 12.70 -13.33
C ASP A 59 -21.26 11.52 -13.60
N LEU A 60 -19.94 11.72 -13.47
CA LEU A 60 -18.96 10.62 -13.55
C LEU A 60 -19.15 9.59 -12.43
N ILE A 61 -19.37 10.03 -11.19
CA ILE A 61 -19.61 9.15 -10.04
C ILE A 61 -20.92 8.36 -10.24
N GLU A 62 -22.00 9.00 -10.69
CA GLU A 62 -23.29 8.35 -10.93
C GLU A 62 -23.22 7.31 -12.06
N LYS A 63 -22.49 7.62 -13.14
CA LYS A 63 -22.26 6.67 -14.24
C LYS A 63 -21.39 5.49 -13.82
N ASP A 64 -20.39 5.72 -12.97
CA ASP A 64 -19.55 4.67 -12.41
C ASP A 64 -20.36 3.72 -11.50
N GLN A 65 -21.33 4.25 -10.74
CA GLN A 65 -22.25 3.42 -9.95
C GLN A 65 -23.21 2.56 -10.79
N LEU A 66 -23.52 2.97 -12.02
CA LEU A 66 -24.41 2.24 -12.93
C LEU A 66 -23.70 1.11 -13.69
N ALA A 67 -22.39 1.22 -13.90
CA ALA A 67 -21.58 0.18 -14.52
C ALA A 67 -21.16 -0.88 -13.49
N LYS A 68 -22.00 -1.90 -13.26
CA LYS A 68 -21.71 -3.03 -12.37
C LYS A 68 -20.66 -3.97 -12.96
N PHE A 69 -19.42 -3.51 -13.08
CA PHE A 69 -18.28 -4.40 -13.33
C PHE A 69 -17.88 -5.08 -12.01
N TYR A 70 -17.69 -6.40 -12.05
CA TYR A 70 -17.13 -7.13 -10.92
C TYR A 70 -15.63 -6.85 -10.79
N SER A 71 -14.94 -6.65 -11.91
CA SER A 71 -13.54 -6.26 -11.95
C SER A 71 -13.36 -4.77 -11.75
N ARG A 72 -12.39 -4.41 -10.91
CA ARG A 72 -11.95 -3.02 -10.79
C ARG A 72 -11.09 -2.71 -12.01
N TYR A 73 -11.56 -1.79 -12.86
CA TYR A 73 -10.83 -1.44 -14.08
C TYR A 73 -9.41 -0.94 -13.80
N SER A 74 -9.22 -0.16 -12.72
CA SER A 74 -7.91 0.29 -12.27
C SER A 74 -6.94 -0.86 -11.93
N GLU A 75 -7.45 -1.94 -11.32
CA GLU A 75 -6.66 -3.13 -11.00
C GLU A 75 -6.20 -3.84 -12.29
N VAL A 76 -7.09 -4.00 -13.26
CA VAL A 76 -6.76 -4.61 -14.55
C VAL A 76 -5.71 -3.78 -15.29
N LEU A 77 -5.85 -2.45 -15.29
CA LEU A 77 -4.89 -1.54 -15.89
C LEU A 77 -3.52 -1.57 -15.19
N HIS A 78 -3.49 -1.63 -13.86
CA HIS A 78 -2.25 -1.75 -13.08
C HIS A 78 -1.44 -2.96 -13.52
N HIS A 79 -2.05 -4.14 -13.57
CA HIS A 79 -1.37 -5.37 -14.01
C HIS A 79 -0.96 -5.32 -15.48
N ALA A 80 -1.79 -4.73 -16.35
CA ALA A 80 -1.43 -4.58 -17.77
C ALA A 80 -0.23 -3.63 -17.95
N HIS A 81 -0.20 -2.51 -17.23
CA HIS A 81 0.91 -1.56 -17.27
C HIS A 81 2.21 -2.15 -16.69
N PHE A 82 2.09 -2.87 -15.57
CA PHE A 82 3.22 -3.57 -14.96
C PHE A 82 3.78 -4.64 -15.92
N CYS A 83 2.91 -5.43 -16.57
CA CYS A 83 3.28 -6.41 -17.59
C CYS A 83 4.06 -5.76 -18.73
N GLN A 84 3.55 -4.65 -19.29
CA GLN A 84 4.20 -3.95 -20.39
C GLN A 84 5.59 -3.44 -20.00
N THR A 85 5.73 -2.89 -18.79
CA THR A 85 7.01 -2.40 -18.28
C THR A 85 8.05 -3.51 -18.20
N LYS A 86 7.67 -4.69 -17.69
CA LYS A 86 8.58 -5.85 -17.59
C LYS A 86 8.96 -6.45 -18.95
N CYS A 87 8.11 -6.31 -19.97
CA CYS A 87 8.40 -6.81 -21.32
C CYS A 87 9.46 -5.98 -22.06
N ARG A 88 9.56 -4.67 -21.79
CA ARG A 88 10.50 -3.77 -22.50
C ARG A 88 11.94 -4.23 -22.36
N SER A 89 12.37 -4.52 -21.14
CA SER A 89 13.75 -4.94 -20.83
C SER A 89 13.98 -6.46 -20.87
N PHE A 90 13.00 -7.26 -21.34
CA PHE A 90 13.13 -8.71 -21.36
C PHE A 90 14.05 -9.20 -22.50
N CYS A 91 14.98 -10.10 -22.18
CA CYS A 91 15.80 -10.84 -23.14
C CYS A 91 16.05 -12.29 -22.66
N GLY A 92 16.20 -13.22 -23.61
CA GLY A 92 16.54 -14.63 -23.38
C GLY A 92 15.41 -15.47 -22.77
N GLN A 93 15.81 -16.55 -22.07
CA GLN A 93 14.90 -17.52 -21.43
C GLN A 93 13.95 -18.26 -22.40
N ASP A 94 14.34 -18.39 -23.68
CA ASP A 94 13.53 -19.05 -24.71
C ASP A 94 13.18 -20.49 -24.35
N GLY A 95 14.09 -21.22 -23.67
CA GLY A 95 13.82 -22.58 -23.19
C GLY A 95 12.62 -22.64 -22.24
N THR A 96 12.56 -21.73 -21.27
CA THR A 96 11.44 -21.64 -20.32
C THR A 96 10.17 -21.14 -20.99
N LEU A 97 10.28 -20.12 -21.87
CA LEU A 97 9.15 -19.63 -22.65
C LEU A 97 8.55 -20.71 -23.55
N ASN A 98 9.39 -21.55 -24.17
CA ASN A 98 8.93 -22.68 -24.98
C ASN A 98 8.20 -23.71 -24.13
N LYS A 99 8.70 -24.06 -22.93
CA LYS A 99 7.97 -24.96 -22.00
C LYS A 99 6.60 -24.40 -21.62
N ILE A 100 6.51 -23.10 -21.32
CA ILE A 100 5.24 -22.42 -21.02
C ILE A 100 4.30 -22.46 -22.22
N ARG A 101 4.82 -22.15 -23.42
CA ARG A 101 4.06 -22.23 -24.67
C ARG A 101 3.51 -23.63 -24.91
N ASP A 102 4.37 -24.64 -24.82
CA ASP A 102 4.02 -26.03 -25.10
C ASP A 102 2.95 -26.51 -24.11
N TYR A 103 3.05 -26.14 -22.82
CA TYR A 103 1.99 -26.35 -21.82
C TYR A 103 0.67 -25.66 -22.17
N ILE A 104 0.72 -24.40 -22.61
CA ILE A 104 -0.49 -23.63 -22.99
C ILE A 104 -1.19 -24.27 -24.19
N LEU A 105 -0.41 -24.76 -25.16
CA LEU A 105 -0.92 -25.34 -26.39
C LEU A 105 -1.37 -26.80 -26.26
N ASP A 106 -0.97 -27.53 -25.22
CA ASP A 106 -1.36 -28.92 -24.98
C ASP A 106 -2.76 -29.04 -24.35
N PRO A 107 -3.83 -29.41 -25.07
CA PRO A 107 -5.18 -29.50 -24.48
C PRO A 107 -5.34 -30.68 -23.48
N SER A 108 -4.41 -31.64 -23.48
CA SER A 108 -4.48 -32.82 -22.61
C SER A 108 -3.99 -32.54 -21.19
N ASN A 109 -3.08 -31.59 -21.02
CA ASN A 109 -2.61 -31.16 -19.71
C ASN A 109 -3.64 -30.27 -19.01
N ARG A 110 -4.34 -30.84 -18.02
CA ARG A 110 -5.42 -30.17 -17.27
C ARG A 110 -5.01 -29.76 -15.86
N LYS A 111 -3.71 -29.58 -15.61
CA LYS A 111 -3.13 -29.19 -14.33
C LYS A 111 -2.46 -27.82 -14.43
N PRO A 112 -2.32 -27.06 -13.34
CA PRO A 112 -1.52 -25.83 -13.34
C PRO A 112 -0.06 -26.07 -13.70
N LEU A 113 0.61 -25.10 -14.32
CA LEU A 113 2.06 -25.07 -14.52
C LEU A 113 2.69 -24.18 -13.44
N VAL A 114 3.73 -24.68 -12.76
CA VAL A 114 4.44 -23.98 -11.68
C VAL A 114 5.84 -23.61 -12.16
N VAL A 115 6.12 -22.30 -12.22
CA VAL A 115 7.46 -21.77 -12.51
C VAL A 115 8.13 -21.36 -11.20
N TYR A 116 9.27 -21.96 -10.87
CA TYR A 116 9.99 -21.65 -9.63
C TYR A 116 11.46 -21.34 -9.89
N ALA A 117 12.03 -20.49 -9.05
CA ALA A 117 13.44 -20.12 -9.05
C ALA A 117 13.76 -19.22 -7.87
N GLU A 118 15.04 -19.09 -7.55
CA GLU A 118 15.54 -18.15 -6.55
C GLU A 118 15.08 -16.71 -6.77
N SER A 119 15.13 -15.91 -5.71
CA SER A 119 14.78 -14.50 -5.78
C SER A 119 15.70 -13.75 -6.75
N GLY A 120 15.12 -12.95 -7.62
CA GLY A 120 15.87 -12.19 -8.63
C GLY A 120 16.18 -12.93 -9.93
N ALA A 121 15.87 -14.24 -10.09
CA ALA A 121 16.14 -14.98 -11.33
C ALA A 121 15.33 -14.54 -12.58
N GLY A 122 14.41 -13.59 -12.44
CA GLY A 122 13.63 -13.04 -13.56
C GLY A 122 12.25 -13.66 -13.79
N LYS A 123 11.70 -14.40 -12.82
CA LYS A 123 10.35 -15.03 -12.87
C LYS A 123 9.27 -14.08 -13.36
N THR A 124 9.11 -12.94 -12.69
CA THR A 124 8.15 -11.88 -13.04
C THR A 124 8.27 -11.42 -14.50
N SER A 125 9.49 -11.30 -15.01
CA SER A 125 9.72 -10.87 -16.39
C SER A 125 9.37 -11.97 -17.39
N VAL A 126 9.64 -13.25 -17.07
CA VAL A 126 9.21 -14.40 -17.88
C VAL A 126 7.69 -14.52 -17.92
N MET A 127 7.01 -14.35 -16.78
CA MET A 127 5.54 -14.35 -16.70
C MET A 127 4.93 -13.24 -17.55
N ALA A 128 5.47 -12.02 -17.47
CA ALA A 128 5.05 -10.90 -18.30
C ALA A 128 5.28 -11.16 -19.79
N MET A 129 6.44 -11.70 -20.16
CA MET A 129 6.77 -11.99 -21.56
C MET A 129 5.89 -13.10 -22.13
N ALA A 130 5.59 -14.15 -21.35
CA ALA A 130 4.68 -15.21 -21.75
C ALA A 130 3.26 -14.68 -22.02
N MET A 131 2.76 -13.79 -21.15
CA MET A 131 1.49 -13.09 -21.36
C MET A 131 1.53 -12.22 -22.64
N ASN A 132 2.64 -11.52 -22.90
CA ASN A 132 2.79 -10.70 -24.10
C ASN A 132 2.85 -11.51 -25.40
N LYS A 133 3.48 -12.70 -25.39
CA LYS A 133 3.55 -13.62 -26.54
C LYS A 133 2.29 -14.48 -26.74
N LEU A 134 1.34 -14.44 -25.81
CA LEU A 134 0.18 -15.34 -25.80
C LEU A 134 -0.62 -15.30 -27.11
N LYS A 135 -0.85 -14.11 -27.66
CA LYS A 135 -1.56 -13.92 -28.92
C LYS A 135 -0.81 -14.56 -30.09
N ASP A 136 0.51 -14.43 -30.13
CA ASP A 136 1.35 -15.00 -31.18
C ASP A 136 1.37 -16.53 -31.11
N TRP A 137 1.45 -17.08 -29.90
CA TRP A 137 1.46 -18.53 -29.67
C TRP A 137 0.17 -19.20 -30.10
N ILE A 138 -0.98 -18.63 -29.72
CA ILE A 138 -2.29 -19.20 -30.03
C ILE A 138 -2.68 -18.90 -31.49
N GLY A 139 -2.39 -17.69 -31.99
CA GLY A 139 -2.67 -17.30 -33.37
C GLY A 139 -1.79 -18.01 -34.40
N GLY A 140 -0.54 -18.37 -34.07
CA GLY A 140 0.35 -19.12 -34.94
C GLY A 140 0.00 -20.60 -35.08
N ALA A 141 -0.67 -21.19 -34.08
CA ALA A 141 -1.11 -22.59 -34.09
C ALA A 141 -2.40 -22.79 -34.92
N ALA A 142 -3.23 -21.75 -35.06
CA ALA A 142 -4.43 -21.76 -35.88
C ALA A 142 -4.14 -21.09 -37.24
N GLY A 143 -3.72 -21.87 -38.24
CA GLY A 143 -3.34 -21.38 -39.57
C GLY A 143 -4.23 -20.23 -40.07
N ALA A 144 -3.61 -19.06 -40.23
CA ALA A 144 -4.30 -17.80 -40.48
C ALA A 144 -5.05 -17.78 -41.83
N LYS A 145 -6.31 -18.23 -41.85
CA LYS A 145 -7.34 -17.86 -42.84
C LYS A 145 -8.74 -17.97 -42.22
N GLY A 146 -9.38 -16.82 -41.98
CA GLY A 146 -10.83 -16.72 -41.75
C GLY A 146 -11.28 -16.46 -40.31
N ASP A 147 -12.02 -15.36 -40.14
CA ASP A 147 -13.03 -15.08 -39.11
C ASP A 147 -12.68 -15.36 -37.63
N GLY A 148 -11.83 -14.51 -37.03
CA GLY A 148 -11.78 -14.33 -35.57
C GLY A 148 -11.22 -15.48 -34.71
N VAL A 149 -10.74 -16.57 -35.31
CA VAL A 149 -10.25 -17.80 -34.62
C VAL A 149 -8.90 -17.60 -33.89
N GLY A 150 -8.31 -16.40 -33.92
CA GLY A 150 -7.04 -16.08 -33.24
C GLY A 150 -7.15 -15.38 -31.87
N GLU A 151 -8.36 -15.15 -31.35
CA GLU A 151 -8.52 -14.42 -30.08
C GLU A 151 -8.42 -15.34 -28.86
N CYS A 152 -7.53 -15.01 -27.92
CA CYS A 152 -7.45 -15.65 -26.60
C CYS A 152 -7.78 -14.62 -25.50
N VAL A 153 -8.18 -15.11 -24.33
CA VAL A 153 -8.31 -14.28 -23.12
C VAL A 153 -7.12 -14.55 -22.21
N GLY A 154 -6.23 -13.57 -22.09
CA GLY A 154 -5.14 -13.59 -21.12
C GLY A 154 -5.47 -12.71 -19.91
N ILE A 155 -5.29 -13.25 -18.71
CA ILE A 155 -5.41 -12.52 -17.44
C ILE A 155 -4.10 -12.69 -16.68
N ILE A 156 -3.48 -11.60 -16.24
CA ILE A 156 -2.28 -11.64 -15.41
C ILE A 156 -2.53 -10.87 -14.10
N ARG A 157 -1.98 -11.41 -13.00
CA ARG A 157 -1.90 -10.75 -11.69
C ARG A 157 -0.48 -10.87 -11.15
N PHE A 158 0.15 -9.72 -10.88
CA PHE A 158 1.40 -9.62 -10.13
C PHE A 158 1.05 -9.49 -8.65
N LEU A 159 1.21 -10.57 -7.90
CA LEU A 159 0.75 -10.64 -6.52
C LEU A 159 1.62 -9.76 -5.62
N GLY A 160 1.01 -9.13 -4.61
CA GLY A 160 1.70 -8.19 -3.72
C GLY A 160 1.94 -6.79 -4.28
N THR A 161 1.50 -6.50 -5.51
CA THR A 161 1.68 -5.18 -6.16
C THR A 161 0.44 -4.27 -6.07
N SER A 162 -0.66 -4.73 -5.49
CA SER A 162 -1.87 -3.93 -5.30
C SER A 162 -2.77 -4.47 -4.16
N PRO A 163 -3.73 -3.65 -3.67
CA PRO A 163 -4.73 -4.07 -2.68
C PRO A 163 -5.52 -5.33 -2.98
N HIS A 164 -5.73 -5.61 -4.26
CA HIS A 164 -6.53 -6.73 -4.73
C HIS A 164 -5.67 -7.91 -5.17
N SER A 165 -4.34 -7.75 -5.17
CA SER A 165 -3.37 -8.80 -5.50
C SER A 165 -2.56 -9.33 -4.31
N SER A 166 -2.74 -8.81 -3.10
CA SER A 166 -2.07 -9.28 -1.87
C SER A 166 -2.87 -10.29 -1.03
N ASP A 167 -4.15 -10.49 -1.34
CA ASP A 167 -5.08 -11.35 -0.58
C ASP A 167 -5.70 -12.39 -1.51
N ALA A 168 -5.65 -13.66 -1.11
CA ALA A 168 -6.10 -14.77 -1.97
C ALA A 168 -7.58 -14.70 -2.35
N TYR A 169 -8.45 -14.23 -1.42
CA TYR A 169 -9.87 -14.04 -1.72
C TYR A 169 -10.08 -12.98 -2.80
N LYS A 170 -9.45 -11.81 -2.66
CA LYS A 170 -9.55 -10.71 -3.64
C LYS A 170 -8.96 -11.08 -4.99
N VAL A 171 -7.85 -11.82 -5.02
CA VAL A 171 -7.24 -12.32 -6.26
C VAL A 171 -8.22 -13.22 -7.00
N LEU A 172 -8.74 -14.24 -6.31
CA LEU A 172 -9.65 -15.20 -6.91
C LEU A 172 -10.97 -14.53 -7.34
N PHE A 173 -11.53 -13.66 -6.50
CA PHE A 173 -12.74 -12.89 -6.82
C PHE A 173 -12.52 -11.97 -8.01
N GLY A 174 -11.37 -11.29 -8.08
CA GLY A 174 -11.01 -10.41 -9.18
C GLY A 174 -10.83 -11.13 -10.52
N ILE A 175 -10.30 -12.36 -10.51
CA ILE A 175 -10.18 -13.18 -11.73
C ILE A 175 -11.56 -13.65 -12.20
N ILE A 176 -12.37 -14.21 -11.29
CA ILE A 176 -13.72 -14.69 -11.61
C ILE A 176 -14.62 -13.53 -12.05
N GLY A 177 -14.50 -12.38 -11.38
CA GLY A 177 -15.20 -11.14 -11.72
C GLY A 177 -14.80 -10.63 -13.10
N GLN A 178 -13.50 -10.62 -13.43
CA GLN A 178 -13.05 -10.23 -14.77
C GLN A 178 -13.57 -11.20 -15.85
N LEU A 179 -13.60 -12.51 -15.58
CA LEU A 179 -14.21 -13.47 -16.51
C LEU A 179 -15.71 -13.26 -16.66
N ALA A 180 -16.41 -12.95 -15.57
CA ALA A 180 -17.84 -12.63 -15.57
C ALA A 180 -18.13 -11.38 -16.41
N ASP A 181 -17.35 -10.31 -16.25
CA ASP A 181 -17.45 -9.09 -17.04
C ASP A 181 -17.22 -9.35 -18.53
N ILE A 182 -16.17 -10.12 -18.88
CA ILE A 182 -15.85 -10.47 -20.27
C ILE A 182 -16.97 -11.28 -20.92
N THR A 183 -17.70 -12.08 -20.14
CA THR A 183 -18.76 -12.96 -20.64
C THR A 183 -20.17 -12.39 -20.49
N GLY A 184 -20.32 -11.24 -19.81
CA GLY A 184 -21.62 -10.70 -19.43
C GLY A 184 -22.39 -11.58 -18.44
N THR A 185 -21.70 -12.43 -17.67
CA THR A 185 -22.32 -13.36 -16.72
C THR A 185 -22.50 -12.70 -15.34
N ILE A 186 -23.61 -12.98 -14.66
CA ILE A 186 -23.85 -12.48 -13.30
C ILE A 186 -23.35 -13.51 -12.28
N LEU A 187 -22.48 -13.06 -11.36
CA LEU A 187 -22.06 -13.85 -10.20
C LEU A 187 -23.17 -13.86 -9.14
N GLN A 188 -23.45 -15.05 -8.58
CA GLN A 188 -24.47 -15.19 -7.54
C GLN A 188 -23.88 -14.78 -6.18
N PRO A 189 -24.54 -13.91 -5.40
CA PRO A 189 -24.02 -13.42 -4.12
C PRO A 189 -23.53 -14.50 -3.16
N GLN A 190 -24.27 -15.61 -3.06
CA GLN A 190 -23.93 -16.72 -2.18
C GLN A 190 -22.58 -17.37 -2.51
N SER A 191 -22.18 -17.33 -3.78
CA SER A 191 -20.97 -17.96 -4.27
C SER A 191 -19.69 -17.21 -3.92
N TYR A 192 -19.77 -15.98 -3.40
CA TYR A 192 -18.60 -15.20 -3.01
C TYR A 192 -18.72 -14.60 -1.61
N LYS A 193 -19.64 -15.07 -0.76
CA LYS A 193 -19.76 -14.61 0.63
C LYS A 193 -18.55 -14.94 1.50
N THR A 194 -17.89 -16.07 1.23
CA THR A 194 -16.74 -16.55 2.00
C THR A 194 -15.67 -17.09 1.05
N MET A 195 -14.43 -17.19 1.53
CA MET A 195 -13.32 -17.77 0.76
C MET A 195 -13.62 -19.21 0.32
N ARG A 196 -14.21 -20.04 1.18
CA ARG A 196 -14.60 -21.41 0.82
C ARG A 196 -15.71 -21.46 -0.23
N ALA A 197 -16.72 -20.58 -0.14
CA ALA A 197 -17.79 -20.51 -1.13
C ALA A 197 -17.24 -20.08 -2.51
N LEU A 198 -16.29 -19.14 -2.50
CA LEU A 198 -15.61 -18.64 -3.68
C LEU A 198 -14.75 -19.73 -4.34
N ALA A 199 -13.85 -20.36 -3.58
CA ALA A 199 -12.98 -21.44 -4.08
C ALA A 199 -13.79 -22.62 -4.65
N SER A 200 -14.83 -23.06 -3.95
CA SER A 200 -15.70 -24.16 -4.42
C SER A 200 -16.50 -23.79 -5.68
N SER A 201 -16.88 -22.52 -5.85
CA SER A 201 -17.63 -22.05 -7.01
C SER A 201 -16.75 -21.63 -8.18
N ALA A 202 -15.47 -21.32 -7.94
CA ALA A 202 -14.52 -20.83 -8.93
C ALA A 202 -14.45 -21.73 -10.16
N LEU A 203 -14.28 -23.03 -9.98
CA LEU A 203 -14.22 -24.00 -11.08
C LEU A 203 -15.50 -24.01 -11.93
N ARG A 204 -16.67 -23.83 -11.31
CA ARG A 204 -17.95 -23.77 -12.04
C ARG A 204 -18.03 -22.51 -12.89
N TYR A 205 -17.63 -21.37 -12.34
CA TYR A 205 -17.59 -20.12 -13.10
C TYR A 205 -16.57 -20.15 -14.23
N ILE A 206 -15.36 -20.65 -13.97
CA ILE A 206 -14.33 -20.81 -14.99
C ILE A 206 -14.85 -21.71 -16.13
N ARG A 207 -15.45 -22.87 -15.81
CA ARG A 207 -16.07 -23.75 -16.82
C ARG A 207 -17.15 -23.03 -17.63
N SER A 208 -18.06 -22.32 -16.96
CA SER A 208 -19.13 -21.57 -17.63
C SER A 208 -18.56 -20.49 -18.56
N ALA A 209 -17.58 -19.72 -18.09
CA ALA A 209 -16.94 -18.67 -18.87
C ALA A 209 -16.22 -19.25 -20.09
N CYS A 210 -15.45 -20.31 -19.90
CA CYS A 210 -14.78 -21.06 -20.96
C CYS A 210 -15.76 -21.59 -22.03
N LEU A 211 -16.91 -22.13 -21.63
CA LEU A 211 -17.94 -22.60 -22.56
C LEU A 211 -18.58 -21.45 -23.34
N SER A 212 -18.84 -20.32 -22.67
CA SER A 212 -19.42 -19.13 -23.29
C SER A 212 -18.46 -18.47 -24.29
N LEU A 213 -17.17 -18.38 -23.94
CA LEU A 213 -16.17 -17.68 -24.73
C LEU A 213 -15.78 -18.44 -26.00
N LYS A 214 -15.80 -19.79 -25.96
CA LYS A 214 -15.34 -20.66 -27.06
C LYS A 214 -13.91 -20.35 -27.56
N ARG A 215 -13.11 -19.68 -26.72
CA ARG A 215 -11.69 -19.36 -26.97
C ARG A 215 -10.83 -19.74 -25.75
N PRO A 216 -9.53 -19.99 -25.93
CA PRO A 216 -8.64 -20.32 -24.82
C PRO A 216 -8.57 -19.18 -23.79
N VAL A 217 -8.59 -19.55 -22.52
CA VAL A 217 -8.40 -18.64 -21.38
C VAL A 217 -7.11 -19.02 -20.67
N VAL A 218 -6.17 -18.09 -20.52
CA VAL A 218 -4.91 -18.32 -19.82
C VAL A 218 -4.76 -17.31 -18.69
N VAL A 219 -4.54 -17.82 -17.48
CA VAL A 219 -4.34 -17.02 -16.28
C VAL A 219 -2.91 -17.18 -15.79
N PHE A 220 -2.26 -16.05 -15.53
CA PHE A 220 -0.92 -15.97 -14.94
C PHE A 220 -1.01 -15.36 -13.54
N LEU A 221 -0.50 -16.07 -12.53
CA LEU A 221 -0.34 -15.57 -11.16
C LEU A 221 1.15 -15.54 -10.81
N ASP A 222 1.72 -14.34 -10.75
CA ASP A 222 3.14 -14.18 -10.45
C ASP A 222 3.37 -13.97 -8.95
N SER A 223 4.31 -14.70 -8.38
CA SER A 223 4.80 -14.61 -7.00
C SER A 223 3.74 -14.92 -5.93
N LEU A 224 3.28 -16.18 -5.88
CA LEU A 224 2.40 -16.66 -4.80
C LEU A 224 2.97 -16.39 -3.39
N ASP A 225 4.29 -16.37 -3.26
CA ASP A 225 5.01 -15.99 -2.04
C ASP A 225 4.76 -14.56 -1.54
N GLN A 226 4.21 -13.66 -2.36
CA GLN A 226 3.84 -12.30 -1.96
C GLN A 226 2.42 -12.17 -1.41
N LEU A 227 1.65 -13.25 -1.35
CA LEU A 227 0.33 -13.26 -0.71
C LEU A 227 0.48 -13.22 0.81
N GLN A 228 -0.44 -12.48 1.44
CA GLN A 228 -0.64 -12.59 2.89
C GLN A 228 -1.21 -13.97 3.21
N ASP A 229 -0.81 -14.55 4.34
CA ASP A 229 -1.31 -15.86 4.78
C ASP A 229 -2.71 -15.79 5.43
N GLN A 230 -3.59 -14.96 4.88
CA GLN A 230 -4.99 -14.93 5.28
C GLN A 230 -5.71 -16.13 4.66
N PHE A 231 -6.57 -16.78 5.44
CA PHE A 231 -7.32 -17.98 5.02
C PHE A 231 -6.44 -19.18 4.66
N ASP A 232 -5.23 -19.29 5.23
CA ASP A 232 -4.27 -20.35 4.90
C ASP A 232 -3.95 -20.36 3.38
N ALA A 233 -3.58 -19.20 2.86
CA ALA A 233 -3.38 -19.01 1.42
C ALA A 233 -2.16 -19.80 0.91
N HIS A 234 -1.14 -19.99 1.75
CA HIS A 234 0.13 -20.63 1.39
C HIS A 234 0.01 -22.15 1.24
N SER A 235 -1.04 -22.79 1.78
CA SER A 235 -1.35 -24.20 1.48
C SER A 235 -1.95 -24.41 0.08
N CYS A 236 -2.23 -23.33 -0.66
CA CYS A 236 -2.69 -23.35 -2.05
C CYS A 236 -4.02 -24.09 -2.30
N TRP A 237 -4.79 -24.41 -1.25
CA TRP A 237 -6.07 -25.12 -1.35
C TRP A 237 -7.14 -24.41 -2.20
N TRP A 238 -6.99 -23.10 -2.40
CA TRP A 238 -7.91 -22.25 -3.13
C TRP A 238 -7.69 -22.25 -4.65
N LEU A 239 -6.54 -22.76 -5.11
CA LEU A 239 -6.21 -22.83 -6.53
C LEU A 239 -6.96 -23.98 -7.22
N PRO A 240 -7.47 -23.76 -8.45
CA PRO A 240 -8.06 -24.84 -9.23
C PRO A 240 -6.96 -25.79 -9.72
N LEU A 241 -6.94 -27.02 -9.20
CA LEU A 241 -5.97 -28.05 -9.62
C LEU A 241 -6.43 -28.88 -10.83
N VAL A 242 -7.73 -28.90 -11.12
CA VAL A 242 -8.31 -29.62 -12.27
C VAL A 242 -8.96 -28.62 -13.22
N LEU A 243 -8.24 -28.30 -14.28
CA LEU A 243 -8.56 -27.21 -15.22
C LEU A 243 -9.47 -27.66 -16.37
N PRO A 244 -10.37 -26.82 -16.89
CA PRO A 244 -11.02 -27.01 -18.19
C PRO A 244 -10.01 -27.17 -19.34
N ALA A 245 -10.37 -27.87 -20.43
CA ALA A 245 -9.43 -28.12 -21.53
C ALA A 245 -9.00 -26.82 -22.25
N ASN A 246 -9.89 -25.82 -22.30
CA ASN A 246 -9.64 -24.50 -22.86
C ASN A 246 -9.26 -23.46 -21.78
N PHE A 247 -8.76 -23.91 -20.63
CA PHE A 247 -8.28 -23.06 -19.55
C PHE A 247 -6.89 -23.50 -19.10
N LYS A 248 -5.99 -22.53 -18.95
CA LYS A 248 -4.62 -22.75 -18.48
C LYS A 248 -4.30 -21.83 -17.31
N LEU A 249 -3.57 -22.37 -16.34
CA LEU A 249 -3.13 -21.63 -15.16
C LEU A 249 -1.61 -21.79 -15.03
N VAL A 250 -0.91 -20.67 -15.11
CA VAL A 250 0.53 -20.60 -14.86
C VAL A 250 0.74 -19.81 -13.58
N VAL A 251 1.46 -20.39 -12.62
CA VAL A 251 1.78 -19.74 -11.34
C VAL A 251 3.29 -19.67 -11.14
N SER A 252 3.77 -18.68 -10.39
CA SER A 252 5.18 -18.62 -10.01
C SER A 252 5.37 -18.52 -8.48
N THR A 253 6.47 -19.06 -7.98
CA THR A 253 6.81 -19.04 -6.54
C THR A 253 8.33 -19.09 -6.32
N LEU A 254 8.78 -18.69 -5.12
CA LEU A 254 10.10 -19.03 -4.60
C LEU A 254 10.18 -20.51 -4.18
N PRO A 255 11.37 -21.14 -4.16
CA PRO A 255 11.50 -22.56 -3.86
C PRO A 255 11.30 -22.89 -2.38
N THR A 256 11.70 -21.97 -1.49
CA THR A 256 11.78 -22.20 -0.03
C THR A 256 10.82 -21.32 0.78
N GLU A 257 10.30 -20.24 0.20
CA GLU A 257 9.47 -19.28 0.94
C GLU A 257 8.09 -19.87 1.25
N HIS A 258 7.69 -19.79 2.52
CA HIS A 258 6.38 -20.24 3.05
C HIS A 258 6.00 -21.71 2.76
N GLY A 259 6.91 -22.54 2.24
CA GLY A 259 6.62 -23.93 1.87
C GLY A 259 5.70 -24.10 0.65
N ILE A 260 5.41 -23.03 -0.10
CA ILE A 260 4.42 -23.03 -1.19
C ILE A 260 4.76 -24.04 -2.29
N LEU A 261 6.02 -24.09 -2.74
CA LEU A 261 6.43 -25.03 -3.79
C LEU A 261 6.20 -26.48 -3.36
N LYS A 262 6.56 -26.81 -2.11
CA LYS A 262 6.34 -28.14 -1.55
C LYS A 262 4.85 -28.47 -1.46
N ASN A 263 4.03 -27.54 -0.97
CA ASN A 263 2.58 -27.74 -0.91
C ASN A 263 1.99 -28.02 -2.30
N LEU A 264 2.44 -27.30 -3.34
CA LEU A 264 2.01 -27.54 -4.73
C LEU A 264 2.47 -28.90 -5.25
N GLN A 265 3.68 -29.35 -4.91
CA GLN A 265 4.19 -30.68 -5.25
C GLN A 265 3.37 -31.79 -4.56
N ASP A 266 3.05 -31.62 -3.28
CA ASP A 266 2.22 -32.55 -2.51
C ASP A 266 0.77 -32.62 -3.05
N LEU A 267 0.25 -31.51 -3.59
CA LEU A 267 -1.06 -31.42 -4.24
C LEU A 267 -1.09 -32.01 -5.67
N MET A 268 0.08 -32.13 -6.33
CA MET A 268 0.21 -32.61 -7.72
C MET A 268 1.35 -33.64 -7.87
N PRO A 269 1.34 -34.76 -7.12
CA PRO A 269 2.49 -35.67 -7.00
C PRO A 269 2.82 -36.42 -8.30
N GLU A 270 1.83 -36.62 -9.17
CA GLU A 270 1.99 -37.34 -10.45
C GLU A 270 2.36 -36.40 -11.62
N ASP A 271 2.36 -35.08 -11.38
CA ASP A 271 2.48 -34.05 -12.42
C ASP A 271 3.84 -33.35 -12.41
N ALA A 272 4.94 -34.09 -12.16
CA ALA A 272 6.28 -33.53 -12.04
C ALA A 272 6.72 -32.68 -13.27
N ALA A 273 6.22 -33.03 -14.47
CA ALA A 273 6.47 -32.27 -15.71
C ALA A 273 5.89 -30.85 -15.70
N ASN A 274 4.95 -30.56 -14.79
CA ASN A 274 4.33 -29.25 -14.63
C ASN A 274 5.16 -28.30 -13.74
N PHE A 275 6.31 -28.73 -13.23
CA PHE A 275 7.22 -27.91 -12.43
C PHE A 275 8.44 -27.52 -13.26
N VAL A 276 8.57 -26.23 -13.55
CA VAL A 276 9.62 -25.68 -14.40
C VAL A 276 10.53 -24.78 -13.58
N GLU A 277 11.75 -25.24 -13.35
CA GLU A 277 12.80 -24.41 -12.78
C GLU A 277 13.28 -23.40 -13.82
N LEU A 278 13.30 -22.12 -13.44
CA LEU A 278 13.86 -21.05 -14.27
C LEU A 278 15.36 -20.92 -13.96
N PRO A 279 16.25 -21.23 -14.92
CA PRO A 279 17.68 -21.08 -14.72
C PRO A 279 18.08 -19.60 -14.65
N LEU A 280 19.25 -19.33 -14.05
CA LEU A 280 19.87 -18.01 -14.12
C LEU A 280 20.22 -17.63 -15.57
N LEU A 281 20.23 -16.32 -15.85
CA LEU A 281 20.51 -15.81 -17.19
C LEU A 281 21.96 -16.14 -17.60
N PRO A 282 22.18 -16.70 -18.81
CA PRO A 282 23.52 -16.88 -19.37
C PRO A 282 24.24 -15.54 -19.59
N ASP A 283 25.57 -15.56 -19.56
CA ASP A 283 26.41 -14.37 -19.79
C ASP A 283 26.15 -13.70 -21.15
N SER A 284 25.88 -14.46 -22.21
CA SER A 284 25.59 -13.90 -23.54
C SER A 284 24.32 -13.04 -23.57
N THR A 285 23.33 -13.37 -22.75
CA THR A 285 22.08 -12.62 -22.64
C THR A 285 22.29 -11.26 -21.98
N SER A 286 23.33 -11.09 -21.16
CA SER A 286 23.60 -9.81 -20.49
C SER A 286 23.95 -8.68 -21.46
N VAL A 287 24.67 -8.97 -22.55
CA VAL A 287 25.00 -7.99 -23.60
C VAL A 287 23.72 -7.49 -24.27
N GLU A 288 22.87 -8.42 -24.72
CA GLU A 288 21.60 -8.09 -25.39
C GLU A 288 20.69 -7.25 -24.49
N ILE A 289 20.63 -7.57 -23.19
CA ILE A 289 19.87 -6.78 -22.20
C ILE A 289 20.38 -5.34 -22.16
N VAL A 290 21.69 -5.15 -22.06
CA VAL A 290 22.30 -3.80 -21.96
C VAL A 290 22.06 -3.01 -23.24
N GLU A 291 22.28 -3.61 -24.42
CA GLU A 291 22.06 -2.94 -25.71
C GLU A 291 20.60 -2.52 -25.91
N LYS A 292 19.66 -3.43 -25.62
CA LYS A 292 18.23 -3.14 -25.70
C LYS A 292 17.83 -2.03 -24.72
N TYR A 293 18.33 -2.09 -23.48
CA TYR A 293 18.05 -1.09 -22.46
C TYR A 293 18.58 0.30 -22.85
N LEU A 294 19.82 0.38 -23.34
CA LEU A 294 20.42 1.63 -23.79
C LEU A 294 19.69 2.21 -25.01
N THR A 295 19.29 1.36 -25.95
CA THR A 295 18.48 1.75 -27.12
C THR A 295 17.15 2.36 -26.70
N ASP A 296 16.44 1.73 -25.76
CA ASP A 296 15.17 2.25 -25.20
C ASP A 296 15.37 3.61 -24.50
N LYS A 297 16.56 3.85 -23.93
CA LYS A 297 16.94 5.14 -23.33
C LYS A 297 17.51 6.16 -24.32
N GLN A 298 17.61 5.80 -25.60
CA GLN A 298 18.27 6.61 -26.65
C GLN A 298 19.72 6.94 -26.30
N ARG A 299 20.45 5.95 -25.78
CA ARG A 299 21.86 6.05 -25.37
C ARG A 299 22.66 4.89 -25.98
N SER A 300 23.98 5.01 -25.92
CA SER A 300 24.93 3.97 -26.32
C SER A 300 26.18 4.12 -25.47
N VAL A 301 26.89 3.01 -25.23
CA VAL A 301 28.21 2.98 -24.60
C VAL A 301 29.25 2.47 -25.61
N THR A 302 30.52 2.78 -25.40
CA THR A 302 31.61 2.24 -26.23
C THR A 302 31.83 0.75 -25.92
N GLU A 303 32.50 0.01 -26.82
CA GLU A 303 32.85 -1.40 -26.57
C GLU A 303 33.67 -1.59 -25.28
N VAL A 304 34.55 -0.63 -24.97
CA VAL A 304 35.40 -0.68 -23.77
C VAL A 304 34.55 -0.47 -22.51
N GLN A 305 33.60 0.48 -22.54
CA GLN A 305 32.64 0.72 -21.45
C GLN A 305 31.69 -0.48 -21.25
N MET A 306 31.22 -1.09 -22.33
CA MET A 306 30.41 -2.31 -22.28
C MET A 306 31.17 -3.45 -21.57
N ARG A 307 32.41 -3.74 -22.00
CA ARG A 307 33.25 -4.77 -21.36
C ARG A 307 33.46 -4.49 -19.87
N PHE A 308 33.76 -3.23 -19.52
CA PHE A 308 33.92 -2.82 -18.12
C PHE A 308 32.67 -3.09 -17.26
N MET A 309 31.48 -2.75 -17.76
CA MET A 309 30.23 -3.02 -17.08
C MET A 309 29.98 -4.52 -16.89
N LEU A 310 30.18 -5.31 -17.95
CA LEU A 310 29.95 -6.76 -17.91
C LEU A 310 30.94 -7.48 -16.99
N ASP A 311 32.19 -7.03 -16.94
CA ASP A 311 33.19 -7.55 -16.01
C ASP A 311 32.85 -7.20 -14.55
N ALA A 312 32.21 -6.05 -14.30
CA ALA A 312 31.64 -5.74 -12.99
C ALA A 312 30.44 -6.65 -12.67
N PHE A 313 29.54 -6.88 -13.63
CA PHE A 313 28.36 -7.75 -13.50
C PHE A 313 28.73 -9.19 -13.14
N LYS A 314 29.75 -9.77 -13.77
CA LYS A 314 30.24 -11.13 -13.49
C LYS A 314 30.58 -11.38 -12.01
N LYS A 315 30.94 -10.33 -11.26
CA LYS A 315 31.24 -10.44 -9.82
C LYS A 315 30.00 -10.69 -8.98
N SER A 316 28.81 -10.30 -9.47
CA SER A 316 27.53 -10.49 -8.79
C SER A 316 26.40 -10.61 -9.83
N PRO A 317 26.20 -11.78 -10.46
CA PRO A 317 25.30 -11.95 -11.61
C PRO A 317 23.80 -11.95 -11.21
N ASN A 318 23.34 -10.81 -10.70
CA ASN A 318 21.97 -10.56 -10.28
C ASN A 318 21.31 -9.53 -11.22
N PRO A 319 20.13 -9.81 -11.79
CA PRO A 319 19.43 -8.85 -12.66
C PRO A 319 19.20 -7.46 -12.06
N LEU A 320 18.99 -7.35 -10.74
CA LEU A 320 18.91 -6.05 -10.06
C LEU A 320 20.24 -5.29 -10.12
N TYR A 321 21.35 -5.99 -9.97
CA TYR A 321 22.67 -5.38 -10.10
C TYR A 321 22.92 -4.92 -11.53
N LEU A 322 22.61 -5.76 -12.53
CA LEU A 322 22.72 -5.36 -13.94
C LEU A 322 21.88 -4.11 -14.21
N LYS A 323 20.66 -4.04 -13.68
CA LYS A 323 19.80 -2.85 -13.79
C LYS A 323 20.45 -1.60 -13.21
N LEU A 324 21.02 -1.70 -12.01
CA LEU A 324 21.71 -0.58 -11.36
C LEU A 324 22.95 -0.13 -12.15
N LEU A 325 23.73 -1.08 -12.69
CA LEU A 325 24.88 -0.77 -13.55
C LEU A 325 24.45 -0.10 -14.86
N MET A 326 23.36 -0.56 -15.47
CA MET A 326 22.79 0.05 -16.68
C MET A 326 22.28 1.47 -16.42
N ASP A 327 21.63 1.71 -15.27
CA ASP A 327 21.17 3.05 -14.89
C ASP A 327 22.34 4.01 -14.68
N GLU A 328 23.44 3.55 -14.09
CA GLU A 328 24.67 4.31 -13.96
C GLU A 328 25.27 4.63 -15.35
N ALA A 329 25.38 3.63 -16.23
CA ALA A 329 26.02 3.80 -17.52
C ALA A 329 25.25 4.66 -18.52
N VAL A 330 23.94 4.82 -18.36
CA VAL A 330 23.14 5.79 -19.12
C VAL A 330 23.73 7.21 -18.99
N THR A 331 24.39 7.52 -17.87
CA THR A 331 25.00 8.83 -17.59
C THR A 331 26.39 9.02 -18.20
N TRP A 332 27.04 7.95 -18.68
CA TRP A 332 28.43 8.03 -19.15
C TRP A 332 28.55 8.78 -20.48
N PRO A 333 29.44 9.79 -20.56
CA PRO A 333 29.89 10.33 -21.83
C PRO A 333 30.76 9.32 -22.60
N SER A 334 30.71 9.35 -23.93
CA SER A 334 31.49 8.43 -24.78
C SER A 334 33.01 8.64 -24.67
N TYR A 335 33.44 9.85 -24.32
CA TYR A 335 34.84 10.24 -24.19
C TYR A 335 35.44 9.98 -22.79
N THR A 336 34.62 9.54 -21.83
CA THR A 336 35.13 9.21 -20.49
C THR A 336 35.83 7.85 -20.52
N GLU A 337 37.11 7.83 -20.17
CA GLU A 337 37.90 6.61 -20.11
C GLU A 337 37.46 5.74 -18.92
N VAL A 338 37.56 4.42 -19.08
CA VAL A 338 37.14 3.47 -18.04
C VAL A 338 37.91 3.65 -16.72
N LYS A 339 39.15 4.12 -16.75
CA LYS A 339 39.95 4.40 -15.55
C LYS A 339 39.35 5.50 -14.66
N ASP A 340 38.54 6.39 -15.27
CA ASP A 340 37.87 7.50 -14.59
C ASP A 340 36.43 7.12 -14.19
N LEU A 341 35.98 5.93 -14.56
CA LEU A 341 34.69 5.36 -14.15
C LEU A 341 34.89 4.45 -12.92
N SER A 342 33.93 4.49 -12.01
CA SER A 342 33.89 3.59 -10.87
C SER A 342 32.54 2.89 -10.83
N LEU A 343 32.57 1.56 -10.78
CA LEU A 343 31.38 0.76 -10.58
C LEU A 343 31.41 0.10 -9.19
N PRO A 344 30.30 0.16 -8.45
CA PRO A 344 30.14 -0.55 -7.18
C PRO A 344 30.31 -2.05 -7.41
N SER A 345 30.93 -2.78 -6.48
CA SER A 345 31.23 -4.22 -6.65
C SER A 345 30.09 -5.18 -6.26
N THR A 346 29.04 -4.67 -5.63
CA THR A 346 27.90 -5.45 -5.11
C THR A 346 26.58 -4.70 -5.31
N VAL A 347 25.46 -5.42 -5.30
CA VAL A 347 24.10 -4.82 -5.30
C VAL A 347 23.96 -3.77 -4.21
N ARG A 348 24.41 -4.07 -2.99
CA ARG A 348 24.31 -3.18 -1.83
C ARG A 348 25.11 -1.89 -2.03
N ALA A 349 26.34 -2.01 -2.52
CA ALA A 349 27.16 -0.85 -2.86
C ALA A 349 26.53 -0.03 -4.00
N ALA A 350 25.88 -0.68 -4.96
CA ALA A 350 25.22 -0.01 -6.06
C ALA A 350 23.97 0.78 -5.63
N ILE A 351 23.14 0.21 -4.76
CA ILE A 351 22.02 0.95 -4.15
C ILE A 351 22.55 2.13 -3.33
N SER A 352 23.63 1.95 -2.57
CA SER A 352 24.23 3.04 -1.80
C SER A 352 24.78 4.15 -2.70
N ALA A 353 25.37 3.82 -3.85
CA ALA A 353 25.85 4.80 -4.84
C ALA A 353 24.68 5.57 -5.47
N LEU A 354 23.60 4.86 -5.85
CA LEU A 354 22.36 5.49 -6.32
C LEU A 354 21.83 6.50 -5.31
N PHE A 355 21.72 6.10 -4.04
CA PHE A 355 21.27 6.96 -2.94
C PHE A 355 22.17 8.18 -2.76
N GLN A 356 23.49 8.03 -2.82
CA GLN A 356 24.43 9.16 -2.79
C GLN A 356 24.25 10.11 -3.97
N GLY A 357 23.97 9.59 -5.17
CA GLY A 357 23.63 10.39 -6.34
C GLY A 357 22.36 11.22 -6.12
N LEU A 358 21.32 10.62 -5.54
CA LEU A 358 20.08 11.32 -5.18
C LEU A 358 20.33 12.42 -4.14
N GLU A 359 21.10 12.14 -3.09
CA GLU A 359 21.48 13.14 -2.06
C GLU A 359 22.18 14.35 -2.68
N THR A 360 23.10 14.09 -3.60
CA THR A 360 23.84 15.15 -4.32
C THR A 360 22.90 15.99 -5.19
N LYS A 361 21.92 15.36 -5.82
CA LYS A 361 20.97 16.02 -6.75
C LYS A 361 19.86 16.79 -6.05
N PHE A 362 19.33 16.27 -4.95
CA PHE A 362 18.11 16.79 -4.31
C PHE A 362 18.32 17.39 -2.92
N GLY A 363 19.50 17.21 -2.32
CA GLY A 363 19.77 17.61 -0.94
C GLY A 363 19.81 16.40 -0.01
N LEU A 364 20.77 16.42 0.93
CA LEU A 364 21.01 15.29 1.83
C LEU A 364 19.86 15.09 2.81
N GLU A 365 19.37 16.17 3.42
CA GLU A 365 18.33 16.07 4.44
C GLU A 365 16.98 15.73 3.81
N PHE A 366 16.66 16.30 2.63
CA PHE A 366 15.46 15.96 1.89
C PHE A 366 15.42 14.47 1.48
N VAL A 367 16.52 13.93 0.94
CA VAL A 367 16.58 12.51 0.55
C VAL A 367 16.59 11.60 1.77
N ARG A 368 17.35 11.95 2.82
CA ARG A 368 17.37 11.20 4.09
C ARG A 368 15.99 11.14 4.72
N GLY A 369 15.28 12.27 4.81
CA GLY A 369 13.91 12.33 5.32
C GLY A 369 12.98 11.50 4.46
N SER A 370 13.02 11.66 3.14
CA SER A 370 12.10 10.99 2.21
C SER A 370 12.25 9.47 2.25
N LEU A 371 13.48 8.99 2.10
CA LEU A 371 13.76 7.56 2.05
C LEU A 371 13.71 6.92 3.44
N GLY A 372 14.07 7.66 4.49
CA GLY A 372 13.92 7.22 5.87
C GLY A 372 12.44 7.00 6.23
N LEU A 373 11.59 8.00 6.04
CA LEU A 373 10.15 7.93 6.31
C LEU A 373 9.47 6.82 5.51
N LEU A 374 9.78 6.72 4.20
CA LEU A 374 9.26 5.66 3.33
C LEU A 374 9.63 4.26 3.84
N THR A 375 10.83 4.12 4.41
CA THR A 375 11.34 2.83 4.92
C THR A 375 10.70 2.43 6.25
N VAL A 376 10.47 3.39 7.16
CA VAL A 376 9.88 3.11 8.48
C VAL A 376 8.34 3.13 8.48
N GLY A 377 7.71 3.58 7.41
CA GLY A 377 6.25 3.62 7.28
C GLY A 377 5.62 2.23 7.31
N LEU A 378 4.47 2.10 7.98
CA LEU A 378 3.70 0.85 8.02
C LEU A 378 3.27 0.44 6.61
N ASN A 379 3.94 -0.56 6.02
CA ASN A 379 3.80 -0.94 4.62
C ASN A 379 4.00 0.25 3.65
N GLY A 380 4.90 1.17 4.00
CA GLY A 380 5.15 2.39 3.24
C GLY A 380 4.22 3.54 3.60
N LEU A 381 4.20 4.58 2.75
CA LEU A 381 3.44 5.82 2.94
C LEU A 381 2.77 6.24 1.64
N SER A 382 1.56 6.81 1.71
CA SER A 382 0.98 7.51 0.55
C SER A 382 1.82 8.75 0.22
N GLU A 383 1.67 9.29 -1.00
CA GLU A 383 2.40 10.51 -1.38
C GLU A 383 2.06 11.68 -0.46
N VAL A 384 0.78 11.79 -0.06
CA VAL A 384 0.31 12.81 0.87
C VAL A 384 0.89 12.59 2.26
N GLU A 385 0.87 11.35 2.78
CA GLU A 385 1.46 11.01 4.08
C GLU A 385 2.96 11.32 4.11
N LEU A 386 3.69 11.02 3.02
CA LEU A 386 5.12 11.29 2.94
C LEU A 386 5.40 12.79 2.93
N GLU A 387 4.67 13.58 2.15
CA GLU A 387 4.82 15.04 2.12
C GLU A 387 4.45 15.70 3.46
N ASP A 388 3.40 15.20 4.12
CA ASP A 388 2.97 15.67 5.44
C ASP A 388 4.05 15.40 6.49
N ALA A 389 4.59 14.18 6.51
CA ALA A 389 5.67 13.79 7.41
C ALA A 389 6.97 14.56 7.14
N LEU A 390 7.34 14.75 5.87
CA LEU A 390 8.49 15.57 5.47
C LEU A 390 8.35 17.01 5.94
N SER A 391 7.13 17.57 5.87
CA SER A 391 6.85 18.94 6.31
C SER A 391 6.99 19.13 7.83
N CYS A 392 6.97 18.03 8.59
CA CYS A 392 7.18 18.01 10.04
C CYS A 392 8.67 17.91 10.43
N LEU A 393 9.58 17.64 9.48
CA LEU A 393 11.02 17.56 9.73
C LEU A 393 11.67 18.93 9.51
N ASP A 394 12.04 19.61 10.59
CA ASP A 394 12.59 20.99 10.51
C ASP A 394 13.89 21.07 9.69
N ASP A 395 14.78 20.09 9.80
CA ASP A 395 16.02 20.04 9.00
C ASP A 395 15.73 19.96 7.49
N VAL A 396 14.70 19.20 7.10
CA VAL A 396 14.23 19.12 5.71
C VAL A 396 13.67 20.46 5.26
N MET A 397 12.90 21.14 6.11
CA MET A 397 12.31 22.44 5.79
C MET A 397 13.36 23.55 5.67
N VAL A 398 14.38 23.52 6.52
CA VAL A 398 15.54 24.44 6.44
C VAL A 398 16.32 24.23 5.15
N GLU A 399 16.56 22.97 4.73
CA GLU A 399 17.21 22.68 3.44
C GLU A 399 16.33 23.06 2.24
N THR A 400 15.03 22.75 2.30
CA THR A 400 14.05 23.05 1.25
C THR A 400 13.98 24.55 0.95
N TYR A 401 13.95 25.38 1.99
CA TYR A 401 13.88 26.84 1.88
C TYR A 401 15.26 27.52 1.93
N ARG A 402 16.32 26.83 1.50
CA ARG A 402 17.68 27.39 1.47
C ARG A 402 17.79 28.65 0.59
N PHE A 403 17.14 28.65 -0.57
CA PHE A 403 17.30 29.70 -1.59
C PHE A 403 16.10 30.63 -1.75
N HIS A 404 14.94 30.29 -1.19
CA HIS A 404 13.72 31.10 -1.24
C HIS A 404 12.94 30.98 0.06
N ASP A 405 12.14 32.00 0.38
CA ASP A 405 11.18 31.92 1.49
C ASP A 405 10.00 31.00 1.13
N PRO A 406 9.23 30.52 2.11
CA PRO A 406 7.94 29.91 1.84
C PRO A 406 7.03 30.84 1.04
N PRO A 407 6.34 30.33 0.00
CA PRO A 407 5.57 31.16 -0.91
C PRO A 407 4.33 31.78 -0.26
N VAL A 408 3.81 31.15 0.81
CA VAL A 408 2.66 31.63 1.56
C VAL A 408 3.10 31.95 2.99
N PRO A 409 2.93 33.21 3.46
CA PRO A 409 3.28 33.59 4.83
C PRO A 409 2.59 32.69 5.86
N GLY A 410 3.37 32.21 6.84
CA GLY A 410 2.87 31.35 7.92
C GLY A 410 2.69 29.88 7.54
N ILE A 411 2.79 29.49 6.27
CA ILE A 411 2.71 28.09 5.82
C ILE A 411 4.10 27.58 5.45
N VAL A 412 4.53 26.48 6.06
CA VAL A 412 5.84 25.85 5.83
C VAL A 412 5.62 24.38 5.48
N ARG A 413 5.45 24.11 4.18
CA ARG A 413 5.24 22.75 3.63
C ARG A 413 6.32 22.42 2.60
N VAL A 414 6.68 21.14 2.45
CA VAL A 414 7.51 20.69 1.34
C VAL A 414 6.79 20.90 -0.01
N PRO A 415 7.44 21.48 -1.03
CA PRO A 415 6.86 21.60 -2.36
C PRO A 415 6.65 20.22 -3.01
N GLN A 416 5.43 19.93 -3.48
CA GLN A 416 5.06 18.64 -4.10
C GLN A 416 6.00 18.24 -5.24
N VAL A 417 6.50 19.22 -6.00
CA VAL A 417 7.42 19.00 -7.12
C VAL A 417 8.75 18.37 -6.68
N MET A 418 9.20 18.57 -5.44
CA MET A 418 10.43 17.97 -4.94
C MET A 418 10.28 16.46 -4.83
N TRP A 419 9.20 15.99 -4.19
CA TRP A 419 8.91 14.55 -4.11
C TRP A 419 8.65 13.95 -5.49
N ALA A 420 7.85 14.62 -6.32
CA ALA A 420 7.56 14.14 -7.68
C ALA A 420 8.83 13.89 -8.51
N ARG A 421 9.85 14.76 -8.38
CA ARG A 421 11.14 14.60 -9.06
C ARG A 421 12.01 13.49 -8.45
N LEU A 422 12.03 13.35 -7.12
CA LEU A 422 12.73 12.24 -6.47
C LEU A 422 12.11 10.89 -6.83
N ARG A 423 10.77 10.78 -6.78
CA ARG A 423 10.02 9.61 -7.23
C ARG A 423 10.26 9.30 -8.70
N TYR A 424 10.40 10.33 -9.56
CA TYR A 424 10.73 10.14 -10.97
C TYR A 424 12.07 9.40 -11.15
N ASP A 425 13.08 9.71 -10.33
CA ASP A 425 14.38 9.03 -10.42
C ASP A 425 14.37 7.63 -9.77
N LEU A 426 13.46 7.39 -8.80
CA LEU A 426 13.31 6.11 -8.12
C LEU A 426 12.39 5.11 -8.85
N ARG A 427 11.44 5.59 -9.66
CA ARG A 427 10.38 4.86 -10.40
C ARG A 427 10.32 3.35 -10.19
N GLU A 428 11.17 2.60 -10.88
CA GLU A 428 11.10 1.14 -10.98
C GLU A 428 11.53 0.41 -9.69
N TYR A 429 12.09 1.14 -8.73
CA TYR A 429 12.49 0.65 -7.40
C TYR A 429 11.38 0.78 -6.35
N LEU A 430 10.30 1.49 -6.67
CA LEU A 430 9.12 1.65 -5.82
C LEU A 430 7.92 0.91 -6.41
N VAL A 431 7.06 0.42 -5.54
CA VAL A 431 5.76 -0.16 -5.89
C VAL A 431 4.66 0.43 -5.03
N GLU A 432 3.46 0.44 -5.60
CA GLU A 432 2.25 0.77 -4.87
C GLU A 432 1.76 -0.46 -4.08
N ARG A 433 1.28 -0.23 -2.86
CA ARG A 433 0.77 -1.27 -1.96
C ARG A 433 -0.52 -0.84 -1.29
N PRO A 434 -1.42 -1.78 -0.97
CA PRO A 434 -2.50 -1.51 -0.04
C PRO A 434 -2.00 -1.23 1.36
N SER A 435 -2.64 -0.28 2.01
CA SER A 435 -2.60 -0.20 3.46
C SER A 435 -3.85 0.46 4.01
N GLN A 436 -4.64 -0.29 4.79
CA GLN A 436 -5.77 0.21 5.56
C GLN A 436 -6.70 1.17 4.80
N GLY A 437 -7.10 0.79 3.58
CA GLY A 437 -8.01 1.58 2.75
C GLY A 437 -7.34 2.62 1.84
N GLN A 438 -6.02 2.73 1.86
CA GLN A 438 -5.24 3.64 1.01
C GLN A 438 -4.19 2.91 0.16
N THR A 439 -3.65 3.61 -0.84
CA THR A 439 -2.49 3.18 -1.63
C THR A 439 -1.23 3.87 -1.11
N THR A 440 -0.26 3.08 -0.69
CA THR A 440 1.05 3.52 -0.20
C THR A 440 2.14 3.20 -1.21
N LEU A 441 3.25 3.93 -1.19
CA LEU A 441 4.47 3.62 -1.90
C LEU A 441 5.42 2.85 -0.98
N TYR A 442 6.08 1.82 -1.50
CA TYR A 442 7.04 1.02 -0.76
C TYR A 442 8.17 0.50 -1.66
N TRP A 443 9.25 0.03 -1.04
CA TRP A 443 10.36 -0.58 -1.77
C TRP A 443 9.95 -1.89 -2.44
N TYR A 444 10.31 -2.02 -3.72
CA TYR A 444 10.04 -3.25 -4.47
C TYR A 444 10.97 -4.39 -4.04
N HIS A 445 12.26 -4.10 -3.87
CA HIS A 445 13.28 -5.09 -3.55
C HIS A 445 13.72 -5.00 -2.09
N ARG A 446 13.84 -6.16 -1.43
CA ARG A 446 14.31 -6.27 -0.03
C ARG A 446 15.69 -5.63 0.19
N GLN A 447 16.57 -5.68 -0.80
CA GLN A 447 17.89 -5.06 -0.75
C GLN A 447 17.82 -3.53 -0.61
N PHE A 448 16.80 -2.88 -1.18
CA PHE A 448 16.59 -1.44 -0.99
C PHE A 448 16.16 -1.12 0.44
N ILE A 449 15.26 -1.94 1.01
CA ILE A 449 14.84 -1.79 2.42
C ILE A 449 16.07 -1.86 3.32
N GLN A 450 16.92 -2.88 3.16
CA GLN A 450 18.11 -3.06 3.99
C GLN A 450 19.07 -1.87 3.91
N VAL A 451 19.42 -1.44 2.70
CA VAL A 451 20.35 -0.31 2.50
C VAL A 451 19.74 0.99 3.02
N ALA A 452 18.45 1.23 2.77
CA ALA A 452 17.76 2.43 3.24
C ALA A 452 17.62 2.45 4.76
N SER A 453 17.32 1.30 5.39
CA SER A 453 17.28 1.17 6.84
C SER A 453 18.62 1.53 7.45
N GLU A 454 19.72 0.99 6.97
CA GLU A 454 21.04 1.27 7.54
C GLU A 454 21.49 2.71 7.31
N ARG A 455 21.21 3.26 6.12
CA ARG A 455 21.66 4.61 5.74
C ARG A 455 20.80 5.71 6.35
N TYR A 456 19.49 5.49 6.45
CA TYR A 456 18.50 6.54 6.76
C TYR A 456 17.61 6.24 7.97
N ALA A 457 17.61 5.02 8.49
CA ALA A 457 16.82 4.63 9.66
C ALA A 457 17.65 3.75 10.62
N SER A 458 18.88 4.18 10.93
CA SER A 458 19.66 3.64 12.06
C SER A 458 18.89 3.85 13.36
N GLU A 459 19.04 2.99 14.37
CA GLU A 459 18.20 2.93 15.60
C GLU A 459 17.66 4.30 16.08
N ASP A 460 18.51 5.21 16.57
CA ASP A 460 18.07 6.52 17.09
C ASP A 460 17.32 7.39 16.06
N ARG A 461 17.67 7.26 14.78
CA ARG A 461 17.03 8.00 13.69
C ARG A 461 15.70 7.36 13.30
N ALA A 462 15.65 6.04 13.19
CA ALA A 462 14.40 5.32 12.98
C ALA A 462 13.38 5.73 14.04
N GLU A 463 13.84 5.81 15.30
CA GLU A 463 12.99 6.17 16.42
C GLU A 463 12.37 7.57 16.27
N LYS A 464 13.17 8.56 15.88
CA LYS A 464 12.70 9.93 15.58
C LYS A 464 11.74 9.97 14.39
N LEU A 465 11.99 9.16 13.35
CA LEU A 465 11.12 9.08 12.19
C LEU A 465 9.76 8.44 12.56
N HIS A 466 9.77 7.36 13.36
CA HIS A 466 8.54 6.79 13.91
C HIS A 466 7.80 7.79 14.81
N ALA A 467 8.50 8.54 15.67
CA ALA A 467 7.88 9.58 16.49
C ALA A 467 7.22 10.68 15.64
N THR A 468 7.88 11.10 14.55
CA THR A 468 7.34 12.08 13.59
C THR A 468 6.06 11.56 12.93
N LEU A 469 6.06 10.29 12.49
CA LEU A 469 4.87 9.66 11.91
C LEU A 469 3.75 9.49 12.94
N PHE A 470 4.07 9.12 14.19
CA PHE A 470 3.09 9.06 15.27
C PHE A 470 2.41 10.42 15.46
N GLU A 471 3.19 11.50 15.54
CA GLU A 471 2.65 12.85 15.72
C GLU A 471 1.78 13.29 14.53
N MET A 472 2.23 13.03 13.31
CA MET A 472 1.45 13.29 12.08
C MET A 472 0.11 12.57 12.11
N PHE A 473 0.10 11.25 12.40
CA PHE A 473 -1.15 10.49 12.48
C PHE A 473 -2.00 10.88 13.68
N ALA A 474 -1.40 11.36 14.76
CA ALA A 474 -2.11 11.82 15.95
C ALA A 474 -2.89 13.13 15.73
N ALA A 475 -2.43 14.00 14.82
CA ALA A 475 -2.96 15.35 14.64
C ALA A 475 -4.37 15.41 13.99
N GLU A 476 -5.42 15.54 14.81
CA GLU A 476 -6.82 15.69 14.33
C GLU A 476 -7.09 17.00 13.58
N HIS A 477 -6.26 18.02 13.75
CA HIS A 477 -6.45 19.36 13.16
C HIS A 477 -5.24 19.84 12.35
N GLY A 478 -4.34 18.93 11.98
CA GLY A 478 -3.06 19.25 11.35
C GLY A 478 -2.01 19.74 12.36
N ILE A 479 -0.78 19.93 11.87
CA ILE A 479 0.38 20.29 12.70
C ILE A 479 0.76 21.75 12.49
N ARG A 480 0.91 22.49 13.60
CA ARG A 480 1.52 23.80 13.64
C ARG A 480 2.68 23.78 14.63
N ARG A 481 3.83 24.35 14.24
CA ARG A 481 4.96 24.56 15.15
C ARG A 481 5.90 25.62 14.62
N SER A 482 6.50 26.39 15.53
CA SER A 482 7.49 27.40 15.19
C SER A 482 8.74 26.79 14.54
N ILE A 483 9.36 27.52 13.60
CA ILE A 483 10.60 27.13 12.93
C ILE A 483 11.48 28.34 12.68
N THR A 484 12.80 28.13 12.69
CA THR A 484 13.79 29.13 12.28
C THR A 484 14.49 28.66 11.01
N LEU A 485 14.27 29.38 9.91
CA LEU A 485 14.96 29.16 8.65
C LEU A 485 16.33 29.82 8.70
N THR A 486 17.33 29.07 9.18
CA THR A 486 18.69 29.58 9.46
C THR A 486 19.38 30.15 8.21
N HIS A 487 19.17 29.54 7.05
CA HIS A 487 19.69 30.03 5.76
C HIS A 487 18.98 31.28 5.22
N ARG A 488 17.86 31.70 5.83
CA ARG A 488 17.05 32.85 5.44
C ARG A 488 17.20 33.99 6.44
N ARG A 489 18.45 34.39 6.73
CA ARG A 489 18.77 35.44 7.72
C ARG A 489 18.15 35.15 9.10
N ASN A 490 18.10 33.87 9.49
CA ASN A 490 17.42 33.40 10.71
C ASN A 490 15.94 33.82 10.77
N LEU A 491 15.23 33.77 9.64
CA LEU A 491 13.79 34.04 9.58
C LEU A 491 13.06 33.08 10.52
N HIS A 492 12.49 33.64 11.59
CA HIS A 492 11.69 32.91 12.57
C HIS A 492 10.22 33.02 12.19
N ILE A 493 9.55 31.88 12.00
CA ILE A 493 8.13 31.78 11.70
C ILE A 493 7.48 31.14 12.92
N GLN A 494 6.74 31.95 13.69
CA GLN A 494 5.99 31.48 14.84
C GLN A 494 4.74 30.72 14.41
N ASP A 495 4.41 29.63 15.12
CA ASP A 495 3.21 28.82 14.90
C ASP A 495 2.98 28.47 13.41
N ALA A 496 4.05 28.09 12.72
CA ALA A 496 4.02 27.83 11.29
C ALA A 496 3.12 26.62 11.00
N ASP A 497 2.14 26.81 10.12
CA ASP A 497 1.24 25.77 9.64
C ASP A 497 2.00 24.85 8.69
N ARG A 498 2.13 23.57 9.04
CA ARG A 498 2.77 22.57 8.17
C ARG A 498 1.85 22.10 7.06
N ASN A 499 0.60 22.55 7.08
CA ASN A 499 -0.45 22.24 6.12
C ASN A 499 -0.57 20.73 5.90
N THR A 500 -0.50 19.96 7.00
CA THR A 500 -0.66 18.50 7.00
C THR A 500 -2.13 18.14 6.94
N THR A 501 -2.43 16.99 6.35
CA THR A 501 -3.79 16.46 6.28
C THR A 501 -4.32 16.17 7.68
N PRO A 502 -5.49 16.72 8.08
CA PRO A 502 -6.12 16.38 9.35
C PRO A 502 -6.45 14.88 9.45
N GLN A 503 -6.20 14.29 10.61
CA GLN A 503 -6.39 12.85 10.85
C GLN A 503 -7.53 12.61 11.85
N PRO A 504 -8.79 12.47 11.42
CA PRO A 504 -9.92 12.28 12.34
C PRO A 504 -9.85 10.92 13.07
N MET A 505 -10.21 10.92 14.36
CA MET A 505 -10.26 9.71 15.20
C MET A 505 -11.59 8.95 15.04
N GLU A 506 -11.74 8.26 13.91
CA GLU A 506 -12.97 7.57 13.50
C GLU A 506 -12.66 6.14 13.02
N SER A 507 -13.65 5.24 13.08
CA SER A 507 -13.52 3.83 12.68
C SER A 507 -13.16 3.64 11.20
N GLU A 508 -13.61 4.56 10.36
CA GLU A 508 -13.39 4.64 8.93
C GLU A 508 -11.94 4.97 8.60
N ASN A 509 -11.24 5.69 9.49
CA ASN A 509 -9.82 5.99 9.37
C ASN A 509 -8.95 4.87 9.96
N ALA A 510 -9.11 3.65 9.42
CA ALA A 510 -8.34 2.48 9.82
C ALA A 510 -6.83 2.71 9.72
N ARG A 511 -6.38 3.55 8.77
CA ARG A 511 -4.98 3.89 8.56
C ARG A 511 -4.39 4.60 9.78
N LYS A 512 -5.04 5.67 10.29
CA LYS A 512 -4.65 6.34 11.54
C LYS A 512 -4.57 5.36 12.70
N LEU A 513 -5.64 4.58 12.91
CA LEU A 513 -5.77 3.68 14.06
C LEU A 513 -4.67 2.59 14.12
N GLU A 514 -4.22 2.13 12.96
CA GLU A 514 -3.12 1.16 12.82
C GLU A 514 -1.75 1.82 12.92
N CYS A 515 -1.56 2.97 12.26
CA CYS A 515 -0.30 3.69 12.30
C CYS A 515 0.03 4.22 13.70
N LEU A 516 -0.96 4.65 14.50
CA LEU A 516 -0.72 5.12 15.86
C LEU A 516 -0.03 4.06 16.73
N THR A 517 -0.59 2.85 16.83
CA THR A 517 -0.02 1.78 17.67
C THR A 517 1.29 1.27 17.11
N TYR A 518 1.38 1.15 15.78
CA TYR A 518 2.62 0.75 15.10
C TYR A 518 3.77 1.72 15.38
N HIS A 519 3.59 3.02 15.16
CA HIS A 519 4.67 3.99 15.32
C HIS A 519 5.05 4.19 16.80
N VAL A 520 4.10 4.10 17.75
CA VAL A 520 4.40 4.12 19.19
C VAL A 520 5.34 2.99 19.56
N LYS A 521 5.05 1.75 19.14
CA LYS A 521 5.87 0.57 19.43
C LYS A 521 7.34 0.75 19.03
N HIS A 522 7.58 1.48 17.94
CA HIS A 522 8.91 1.71 17.39
C HIS A 522 9.53 3.06 17.82
N SER A 523 8.90 3.81 18.73
CA SER A 523 9.40 5.12 19.16
C SER A 523 9.40 5.38 20.67
N LEU A 524 9.31 4.33 21.49
CA LEU A 524 9.05 4.42 22.94
C LEU A 524 10.04 5.26 23.76
N LYS A 525 11.30 5.44 23.34
CA LYS A 525 12.28 6.29 24.04
C LYS A 525 12.16 7.77 23.61
N THR A 526 11.55 8.04 22.46
CA THR A 526 11.41 9.37 21.87
C THR A 526 10.03 9.99 22.12
N VAL A 527 8.95 9.20 22.03
CA VAL A 527 7.60 9.70 22.24
C VAL A 527 7.31 9.95 23.72
N ASN A 528 6.54 11.00 23.98
CA ASN A 528 6.04 11.27 25.32
C ASN A 528 4.93 10.26 25.67
N GLN A 529 5.19 9.38 26.64
CA GLN A 529 4.26 8.32 27.05
C GLN A 529 2.92 8.85 27.57
N ASP A 530 2.88 10.04 28.18
CA ASP A 530 1.63 10.68 28.60
C ASP A 530 0.77 11.08 27.39
N VAL A 531 1.41 11.63 26.35
CA VAL A 531 0.73 11.94 25.07
C VAL A 531 0.22 10.67 24.41
N VAL A 532 1.03 9.60 24.38
CA VAL A 532 0.61 8.29 23.85
C VAL A 532 -0.67 7.83 24.55
N LYS A 533 -0.68 7.78 25.89
CA LYS A 533 -1.86 7.36 26.66
C LYS A 533 -3.10 8.19 26.36
N LYS A 534 -2.96 9.52 26.32
CA LYS A 534 -4.07 10.45 26.02
C LYS A 534 -4.66 10.29 24.64
N ILE A 535 -3.86 9.84 23.67
CA ILE A 535 -4.28 9.70 22.27
C ILE A 535 -4.77 8.28 21.98
N THR A 536 -4.19 7.26 22.61
CA THR A 536 -4.48 5.85 22.34
C THR A 536 -5.19 5.16 23.52
N TYR A 537 -4.45 4.44 24.36
CA TYR A 537 -5.00 3.44 25.27
C TYR A 537 -5.90 4.02 26.37
N CYS A 538 -5.70 5.25 26.79
CA CYS A 538 -6.55 5.94 27.77
C CYS A 538 -7.53 6.94 27.13
N ASN A 539 -7.91 6.70 25.88
CA ASN A 539 -8.82 7.56 25.12
C ASN A 539 -10.07 6.81 24.67
N LEU A 540 -11.25 7.23 25.15
CA LEU A 540 -12.51 6.56 24.82
C LEU A 540 -12.81 6.54 23.32
N LYS A 541 -12.53 7.64 22.59
CA LYS A 541 -12.78 7.71 21.14
C LYS A 541 -11.89 6.72 20.41
N PHE A 542 -10.60 6.67 20.74
CA PHE A 542 -9.66 5.71 20.17
C PHE A 542 -10.08 4.27 20.45
N LEU A 543 -10.39 3.92 21.70
CA LEU A 543 -10.80 2.55 22.06
C LEU A 543 -12.01 2.09 21.24
N LYS A 544 -13.03 2.94 21.12
CA LYS A 544 -14.24 2.64 20.33
C LYS A 544 -13.94 2.54 18.84
N ALA A 545 -13.21 3.50 18.28
CA ALA A 545 -12.84 3.52 16.86
C ALA A 545 -11.98 2.31 16.49
N LYS A 546 -10.99 1.96 17.31
CA LYS A 546 -10.09 0.82 17.09
C LYS A 546 -10.84 -0.51 17.20
N VAL A 547 -11.74 -0.69 18.18
CA VAL A 547 -12.57 -1.90 18.28
C VAL A 547 -13.49 -2.05 17.07
N ALA A 548 -14.12 -0.96 16.62
CA ALA A 548 -14.99 -0.97 15.44
C ALA A 548 -14.21 -1.23 14.14
N SER A 549 -12.97 -0.74 14.03
CA SER A 549 -12.14 -0.87 12.83
C SER A 549 -11.42 -2.23 12.73
N ALA A 550 -10.82 -2.70 13.83
CA ALA A 550 -9.88 -3.82 13.83
C ALA A 550 -10.23 -4.95 14.83
N GLY A 551 -11.27 -4.76 15.65
CA GLY A 551 -11.69 -5.73 16.66
C GLY A 551 -10.97 -5.60 18.00
N VAL A 552 -11.62 -6.11 19.06
CA VAL A 552 -11.12 -5.98 20.45
C VAL A 552 -9.88 -6.83 20.73
N ASP A 553 -9.75 -8.00 20.11
CA ASP A 553 -8.62 -8.90 20.36
C ASP A 553 -7.28 -8.30 19.90
N LYS A 554 -7.29 -7.60 18.76
CA LYS A 554 -6.09 -6.91 18.28
C LYS A 554 -5.68 -5.75 19.19
N LEU A 555 -6.65 -4.96 19.67
CA LEU A 555 -6.39 -3.89 20.62
C LEU A 555 -5.82 -4.42 21.94
N ILE A 556 -6.30 -5.57 22.43
CA ILE A 556 -5.75 -6.23 23.61
C ILE A 556 -4.30 -6.64 23.38
N GLN A 557 -4.00 -7.25 22.23
CA GLN A 557 -2.64 -7.64 21.87
C GLN A 557 -1.71 -6.43 21.85
N GLU A 558 -2.08 -5.34 21.15
CA GLU A 558 -1.26 -4.14 21.05
C GLU A 558 -1.06 -3.45 22.42
N ALA A 559 -2.10 -3.43 23.27
CA ALA A 559 -2.00 -2.91 24.63
C ALA A 559 -1.05 -3.76 25.49
N ASN A 560 -1.10 -5.09 25.37
CA ASN A 560 -0.17 -5.98 26.07
C ASN A 560 1.28 -5.74 25.61
N GLU A 561 1.52 -5.66 24.30
CA GLU A 561 2.85 -5.36 23.75
C GLU A 561 3.41 -4.03 24.27
N TYR A 562 2.57 -3.00 24.41
CA TYR A 562 2.95 -1.72 25.01
C TYR A 562 3.30 -1.87 26.51
N VAL A 563 2.49 -2.61 27.27
CA VAL A 563 2.70 -2.85 28.70
C VAL A 563 3.97 -3.65 28.96
N GLU A 564 4.25 -4.68 28.16
CA GLU A 564 5.49 -5.46 28.25
C GLU A 564 6.73 -4.60 27.98
N ALA A 565 6.63 -3.66 27.04
CA ALA A 565 7.75 -2.80 26.66
C ALA A 565 7.98 -1.63 27.64
N THR A 566 6.94 -1.11 28.29
CA THR A 566 7.02 0.13 29.09
C THR A 566 6.82 -0.08 30.59
N GLY A 567 6.17 -1.16 30.99
CA GLY A 567 5.73 -1.38 32.37
C GLY A 567 4.56 -0.50 32.81
N ASP A 568 3.94 0.28 31.93
CA ASP A 568 2.95 1.31 32.29
C ASP A 568 1.69 0.74 32.97
N GLU A 569 1.45 1.16 34.21
CA GLU A 569 0.35 0.68 35.06
C GLU A 569 -1.04 1.16 34.59
N GLU A 570 -1.13 2.34 33.97
CA GLU A 570 -2.42 2.84 33.48
C GLU A 570 -2.88 2.03 32.27
N VAL A 571 -1.97 1.77 31.32
CA VAL A 571 -2.28 0.92 30.17
C VAL A 571 -2.51 -0.54 30.59
N ARG A 572 -1.80 -1.03 31.61
CA ARG A 572 -2.07 -2.37 32.20
C ARG A 572 -3.51 -2.47 32.72
N ALA A 573 -3.99 -1.46 33.44
CA ALA A 573 -5.38 -1.44 33.91
C ALA A 573 -6.39 -1.45 32.74
N VAL A 574 -6.10 -0.74 31.65
CA VAL A 574 -6.94 -0.78 30.43
C VAL A 574 -6.89 -2.15 29.76
N HIS A 575 -5.71 -2.76 29.63
CA HIS A 575 -5.53 -4.11 29.08
C HIS A 575 -6.36 -5.15 29.86
N ASP A 576 -6.25 -5.15 31.19
CA ASP A 576 -6.97 -6.08 32.06
C ASP A 576 -8.48 -5.87 31.95
N PHE A 577 -8.91 -4.60 31.88
CA PHE A 577 -10.29 -4.24 31.62
C PHE A 577 -10.80 -4.79 30.28
N LEU A 578 -10.07 -4.55 29.19
CA LEU A 578 -10.43 -5.01 27.84
C LEU A 578 -10.53 -6.54 27.79
N THR A 579 -9.62 -7.23 28.47
CA THR A 579 -9.61 -8.70 28.56
C THR A 579 -10.84 -9.23 29.29
N ALA A 580 -11.25 -8.59 30.39
CA ALA A 580 -12.43 -8.99 31.15
C ALA A 580 -13.76 -8.60 30.48
N HIS A 581 -13.77 -7.53 29.67
CA HIS A 581 -15.00 -6.92 29.12
C HIS A 581 -15.09 -6.96 27.59
N LYS A 582 -14.43 -7.91 26.92
CA LYS A 582 -14.41 -8.05 25.45
C LYS A 582 -15.76 -7.84 24.79
N LYS A 583 -16.81 -8.49 25.31
CA LYS A 583 -18.18 -8.41 24.75
C LYS A 583 -18.80 -7.03 24.88
N ALA A 584 -18.49 -6.29 25.95
CA ALA A 584 -19.05 -4.95 26.18
C ALA A 584 -18.47 -3.93 25.20
N MET A 585 -17.25 -4.16 24.70
CA MET A 585 -16.55 -3.25 23.79
C MET A 585 -17.22 -3.10 22.42
N SER A 586 -18.07 -4.04 22.02
CA SER A 586 -18.82 -3.95 20.76
C SER A 586 -20.00 -2.98 20.83
N ASP A 587 -20.50 -2.63 22.03
CA ASP A 587 -21.61 -1.72 22.21
C ASP A 587 -21.15 -0.37 22.82
N PRO A 588 -21.46 0.77 22.17
CA PRO A 588 -21.03 2.09 22.63
C PRO A 588 -21.44 2.48 24.05
N LEU A 589 -22.62 2.03 24.52
CA LEU A 589 -23.12 2.35 25.85
C LEU A 589 -22.60 1.36 26.89
N ALA A 590 -22.59 0.06 26.57
CA ALA A 590 -22.08 -0.98 27.44
C ALA A 590 -20.58 -0.80 27.72
N SER A 591 -19.79 -0.45 26.72
CA SER A 591 -18.36 -0.11 26.86
C SER A 591 -18.14 1.05 27.83
N ALA A 592 -18.83 2.18 27.62
CA ALA A 592 -18.73 3.34 28.49
C ALA A 592 -19.19 3.03 29.92
N PHE A 593 -20.29 2.29 30.08
CA PHE A 593 -20.76 1.83 31.39
C PHE A 593 -19.72 0.95 32.09
N SER A 594 -19.20 -0.08 31.40
CA SER A 594 -18.18 -0.98 31.95
C SER A 594 -16.91 -0.24 32.33
N ILE A 595 -16.47 0.76 31.56
CA ILE A 595 -15.33 1.61 31.92
C ILE A 595 -15.58 2.31 33.26
N VAL A 596 -16.72 2.98 33.42
CA VAL A 596 -17.05 3.70 34.68
C VAL A 596 -17.19 2.74 35.86
N ALA A 597 -17.71 1.54 35.60
CA ALA A 597 -18.01 0.56 36.65
C ALA A 597 -16.80 -0.26 37.12
N SER A 598 -15.78 -0.41 36.27
CA SER A 598 -14.67 -1.37 36.50
C SER A 598 -13.27 -0.76 36.52
N ILE A 599 -13.05 0.42 35.93
CA ILE A 599 -11.74 1.09 35.99
C ILE A 599 -11.68 2.01 37.21
N THR A 600 -10.82 1.67 38.17
CA THR A 600 -10.56 2.51 39.35
C THR A 600 -9.51 3.56 39.03
N ALA A 601 -9.94 4.80 38.80
CA ALA A 601 -9.05 5.95 38.72
C ALA A 601 -8.57 6.35 40.13
N ARG A 602 -7.25 6.55 40.29
CA ARG A 602 -6.63 7.10 41.50
C ARG A 602 -6.07 8.49 41.16
N PRO A 603 -5.83 9.37 42.13
CA PRO A 603 -5.19 10.66 41.87
C PRO A 603 -3.80 10.52 41.20
N SER A 604 -3.15 9.37 41.36
CA SER A 604 -1.88 9.03 40.70
C SER A 604 -2.02 8.53 39.26
N SER A 605 -3.25 8.38 38.73
CA SER A 605 -3.55 7.91 37.37
C SER A 605 -4.44 8.90 36.58
N PRO A 606 -3.89 10.07 36.19
CA PRO A 606 -4.66 11.13 35.54
C PRO A 606 -5.24 10.73 34.18
N ASN A 607 -4.60 9.80 33.45
CA ASN A 607 -5.12 9.38 32.14
C ASN A 607 -6.30 8.43 32.28
N LEU A 608 -6.29 7.56 33.29
CA LEU A 608 -7.45 6.75 33.64
C LEU A 608 -8.61 7.62 34.14
N GLU A 609 -8.32 8.66 34.93
CA GLU A 609 -9.34 9.62 35.36
C GLU A 609 -10.01 10.31 34.16
N SER A 610 -9.21 10.76 33.19
CA SER A 610 -9.72 11.35 31.94
C SER A 610 -10.58 10.35 31.15
N LEU A 611 -10.15 9.09 31.04
CA LEU A 611 -10.91 8.02 30.37
C LEU A 611 -12.27 7.79 31.04
N VAL A 612 -12.29 7.63 32.37
CA VAL A 612 -13.52 7.42 33.16
C VAL A 612 -14.45 8.64 33.07
N LYS A 613 -13.89 9.86 33.11
CA LYS A 613 -14.66 11.09 32.94
C LYS A 613 -15.29 11.18 31.56
N ALA A 614 -14.55 10.85 30.50
CA ALA A 614 -15.07 10.82 29.13
C ALA A 614 -16.19 9.77 28.98
N ALA A 615 -16.02 8.58 29.56
CA ALA A 615 -17.04 7.53 29.55
C ALA A 615 -18.31 7.95 30.29
N ARG A 616 -18.17 8.61 31.45
CA ARG A 616 -19.30 9.17 32.19
C ARG A 616 -20.03 10.25 31.41
N GLY A 617 -19.29 11.17 30.78
CA GLY A 617 -19.87 12.20 29.92
C GLY A 617 -20.69 11.59 28.77
N HIS A 618 -20.15 10.56 28.11
CA HIS A 618 -20.86 9.85 27.05
C HIS A 618 -22.18 9.22 27.52
N LEU A 619 -22.22 8.68 28.73
CA LEU A 619 -23.44 8.14 29.33
C LEU A 619 -24.43 9.23 29.77
N GLN A 620 -23.96 10.43 30.11
CA GLN A 620 -24.83 11.54 30.52
C GLN A 620 -25.46 12.26 29.31
N GLU A 621 -24.78 12.25 28.16
CA GLU A 621 -25.27 12.87 26.92
C GLU A 621 -26.32 12.00 26.19
N THR A 622 -26.47 10.74 26.57
CA THR A 622 -27.49 9.87 25.96
C THR A 622 -28.90 10.30 26.35
N LYS A 623 -29.84 10.16 25.41
CA LYS A 623 -31.27 10.44 25.64
C LYS A 623 -31.98 9.31 26.41
N GLN A 624 -31.28 8.22 26.68
CA GLN A 624 -31.83 7.07 27.41
C GLN A 624 -31.69 7.27 28.92
N SER A 625 -32.72 6.90 29.69
CA SER A 625 -32.64 6.87 31.16
C SER A 625 -31.74 5.71 31.59
N LEU A 626 -30.53 6.01 32.04
CA LEU A 626 -29.54 5.03 32.49
C LEU A 626 -29.18 5.25 33.96
N LEU A 627 -28.95 4.14 34.69
CA LEU A 627 -28.29 4.19 35.99
C LEU A 627 -26.78 4.23 35.77
N ILE A 628 -26.14 5.34 36.13
CA ILE A 628 -24.69 5.54 35.94
C ILE A 628 -23.98 5.32 37.28
N PRO A 629 -23.00 4.40 37.37
CA PRO A 629 -22.26 4.16 38.60
C PRO A 629 -21.53 5.42 39.08
N SER A 630 -21.61 5.72 40.38
CA SER A 630 -20.93 6.87 40.97
C SER A 630 -19.44 6.61 41.20
N PHE A 631 -19.03 5.35 41.40
CA PHE A 631 -17.65 4.89 41.54
C PHE A 631 -17.48 3.49 40.94
N ALA A 632 -16.23 3.05 40.72
CA ALA A 632 -15.92 1.70 40.24
C ALA A 632 -16.33 0.67 41.31
N CYS A 633 -17.44 -0.02 41.09
CA CYS A 633 -18.09 -0.90 42.07
C CYS A 633 -18.30 -2.34 41.57
N LEU A 634 -17.99 -2.62 40.30
CA LEU A 634 -18.09 -3.97 39.74
C LEU A 634 -16.72 -4.65 39.80
N ALA A 635 -16.56 -5.61 40.72
CA ALA A 635 -15.42 -6.51 40.71
C ALA A 635 -15.38 -7.31 39.38
N PRO A 636 -14.18 -7.69 38.88
CA PRO A 636 -14.08 -8.58 37.73
C PRO A 636 -14.91 -9.83 37.99
N ARG A 637 -15.81 -10.18 37.06
CA ARG A 637 -16.73 -11.33 37.21
C ARG A 637 -15.94 -12.62 37.42
N THR A 638 -15.77 -13.03 38.67
CA THR A 638 -15.37 -14.39 39.04
C THR A 638 -16.48 -15.01 39.88
N GLY A 639 -17.51 -15.51 39.20
CA GLY A 639 -18.64 -16.20 39.81
C GLY A 639 -19.97 -15.98 39.09
N GLU A 640 -20.86 -16.96 39.15
CA GLU A 640 -22.24 -16.84 38.69
C GLU A 640 -23.06 -15.99 39.68
N PRO A 641 -24.00 -15.15 39.20
CA PRO A 641 -24.88 -14.38 40.08
C PRO A 641 -25.73 -15.32 40.94
N VAL A 642 -25.75 -15.07 42.25
CA VAL A 642 -26.43 -15.94 43.23
C VAL A 642 -27.95 -15.73 43.22
N ASP A 643 -28.42 -14.51 42.92
CA ASP A 643 -29.85 -14.18 42.78
C ASP A 643 -30.07 -12.93 41.92
N VAL A 644 -31.22 -12.86 41.23
CA VAL A 644 -31.71 -11.70 40.47
C VAL A 644 -33.11 -11.37 40.99
N TYR A 645 -33.33 -10.12 41.43
CA TYR A 645 -34.64 -9.64 41.89
C TYR A 645 -35.18 -8.58 40.93
N ASP A 646 -36.47 -8.69 40.58
CA ASP A 646 -37.16 -7.69 39.76
C ASP A 646 -37.16 -6.31 40.45
N GLY A 647 -36.61 -5.31 39.78
CA GLY A 647 -36.55 -3.92 40.24
C GLY A 647 -35.25 -3.49 40.96
N LEU A 648 -34.30 -4.40 41.18
CA LEU A 648 -32.99 -4.11 41.79
C LEU A 648 -31.86 -4.67 40.93
N ALA A 649 -31.00 -3.81 40.38
CA ALA A 649 -29.94 -4.19 39.44
C ALA A 649 -28.66 -4.70 40.15
N PHE A 650 -28.77 -5.77 40.95
CA PHE A 650 -27.68 -6.52 41.62
C PHE A 650 -27.18 -6.02 42.99
N VAL A 651 -26.89 -6.99 43.87
CA VAL A 651 -26.16 -6.82 45.14
C VAL A 651 -24.81 -7.52 45.01
N PHE A 652 -23.72 -6.81 45.24
CA PHE A 652 -22.38 -7.41 45.38
C PHE A 652 -21.93 -7.26 46.83
N GLY A 653 -21.40 -8.34 47.42
CA GLY A 653 -20.83 -8.31 48.76
C GLY A 653 -19.53 -9.11 48.84
N LYS A 654 -18.52 -8.53 49.50
CA LYS A 654 -17.39 -9.29 50.06
C LYS A 654 -16.96 -8.61 51.37
N LYS A 655 -17.30 -9.24 52.51
CA LYS A 655 -17.24 -8.66 53.87
C LYS A 655 -18.14 -7.40 54.00
N SER A 656 -18.08 -6.74 55.16
CA SER A 656 -19.07 -5.84 55.80
C SER A 656 -19.71 -4.71 54.99
N ASP A 657 -19.35 -4.52 53.72
CA ASP A 657 -19.85 -3.43 52.89
C ASP A 657 -20.82 -3.97 51.83
N VAL A 658 -22.03 -3.41 51.83
CA VAL A 658 -23.11 -3.71 50.88
C VAL A 658 -23.30 -2.50 49.98
N VAL A 659 -23.19 -2.68 48.66
CA VAL A 659 -23.54 -1.64 47.67
C VAL A 659 -25.00 -1.83 47.26
N LEU A 660 -25.84 -0.85 47.59
CA LEU A 660 -27.26 -0.78 47.21
C LEU A 660 -27.43 0.17 46.03
N LEU A 661 -27.93 -0.34 44.90
CA LEU A 661 -28.40 0.47 43.78
C LEU A 661 -29.91 0.67 43.92
N ALA A 662 -30.35 1.77 44.54
CA ALA A 662 -31.77 2.13 44.61
C ALA A 662 -32.18 3.00 43.41
N SER A 663 -33.27 2.66 42.72
CA SER A 663 -33.98 3.62 41.86
C SER A 663 -34.76 4.59 42.74
N LYS A 664 -34.99 5.81 42.24
CA LYS A 664 -35.97 6.72 42.85
C LYS A 664 -37.37 6.16 42.74
#